data_AF-A0A1P8WDH0-F1
#
_entry.id   AF-A0A1P8WDH0-F1
#
_cell.length_a   1.000
_cell.length_b   1.000
_cell.length_c   1.000
_cell.angle_alpha   90.00
_cell.angle_beta   90.00
_cell.angle_gamma   90.00
#
_symmetry.space_group_name_H-M   'P 1'
#
loop_
_entity.id
_entity.type
_entity.pdbx_description
1 polymer ?
#
loop_
_entity_poly.entity_id
_entity_poly.type
_entity_poly.pdbx_seq_one_letter_code
_entity_poly.pdbx_strand_id
1 'polypeptide(L)'
;MAKRRARADILRLESFEPMVLMSATIQGTDSADWISADEQNNLILALGGDDEIYAPLGDNQIDGGAGQDTLVIYEGVQADFDLVRTADGQTYVEGPALNGGVNVNVLTNVERILFLDGAINVADIPIGGEPPIDPPVDPPVDPPVDPPVDPPVDPPVDPPTANIVGTDAGEWLSGSDTDDIIDARGGNDEIYAPSGDNFIFGGAGSDALIVYEGVAADFDVVRFSDGVVTVTGPGINGQPNTNVLYDVERILFNDGSVFVDSLPVTPGNGPTPPGGPTDPTYGVIGLETSVISVNEAAGSIDIAILRTNGSDGAITVDYQTVAATATDGQDYQGVSGTATFADGQTSAIVSVQVQDDSDFEGDETFTFTIDNVTGGATLLSPRTATITIVDDESPATALFSYDNFNNTNNLNLNGDATRSGNRLQLTDTVDYETGSVFLLQPLAIDADTSFSTNFTFQIGGGADGADGLAFVLQNSGNGSNALGLGGGAVGYAGIPQSLAIEFDTYDNGPADPSDNHIDILRDGDVDNELASGTPAFNLNDGTALTAWIDYDGDTNVLEVYLSDTDLKPATATVSSTVDIADVLGNRAFMGFTAATGGLNNAHELLDWEVSSNSQLLPAPPTSGSLTTETVVSGFVKPTAVDWSPDGENMYISEQGGVVQVLRNGQLSTFIDFSDEVNGTRDRGLLDIAVHPDFENNPYVYLLYTYDPPEVYENTGDNLAGPDKNGNRAGRLTRVTADTATSYTTFVEGSEVTLLGENSTWDNFNAFANSTNDFTEPPAGINPNGTNVQDFIASDSESHTVGSVEFGTDGALYVTIGDGASYNRVDDRAVRVQDIDNLSGKVLRVDPLTGDGLSDNPFFNGDADANRSKVYQLGVRNSFRMAIDPVTGLVYTGDVGWGTWEEINVGGPGSNFGWPYFEGSDTGSQQQAAYSQLTEAQQFYNSGAEVTAPLVALNHASTGINAIVMGDVYRGSAYPTEYYGDIFFNDLGQGVVRNVSLDAAGNVTAVDTFDTGANVVVMIQQGPDGLLYYVDLDDGEVGRWVFE
;
A
#
# COMPACT_ATOMS: atom_id res chain seq x y z
N MET A 1 11.03 -1.08 -34.61
CA MET A 1 11.62 -1.97 -33.61
C MET A 1 10.63 -2.18 -32.47
N ALA A 2 9.72 -3.14 -32.58
CA ALA A 2 9.56 -4.17 -31.54
C ALA A 2 10.51 -5.31 -31.97
N LYS A 3 10.76 -6.46 -31.33
CA LYS A 3 10.17 -7.17 -30.19
C LYS A 3 11.32 -7.77 -29.37
N ARG A 4 11.14 -7.88 -28.05
CA ARG A 4 11.05 -9.16 -27.32
C ARG A 4 10.79 -8.89 -25.83
N ARG A 5 9.51 -8.92 -25.45
CA ARG A 5 9.01 -9.46 -24.18
C ARG A 5 8.01 -10.57 -24.55
N ALA A 6 8.10 -11.68 -23.82
CA ALA A 6 7.05 -12.68 -23.49
C ALA A 6 7.52 -14.14 -23.64
N ARG A 7 7.94 -14.71 -22.51
CA ARG A 7 7.57 -16.02 -21.91
C ARG A 7 7.93 -15.86 -20.43
N ALA A 8 6.96 -15.49 -19.57
CA ALA A 8 6.12 -16.40 -18.77
C ALA A 8 7.00 -17.25 -17.85
N ASP A 9 7.11 -16.90 -16.57
CA ASP A 9 6.16 -17.33 -15.52
C ASP A 9 5.95 -18.83 -15.55
N ILE A 10 6.65 -19.52 -14.64
CA ILE A 10 6.24 -20.73 -13.91
C ILE A 10 7.34 -20.93 -12.85
N LEU A 11 6.92 -20.95 -11.57
CA LEU A 11 7.63 -21.32 -10.32
C LEU A 11 7.85 -20.20 -9.29
N ARG A 12 6.75 -19.73 -8.67
CA ARG A 12 6.73 -19.44 -7.24
C ARG A 12 6.08 -20.63 -6.53
N LEU A 13 6.91 -21.43 -5.85
CA LEU A 13 6.52 -22.30 -4.75
C LEU A 13 6.70 -21.49 -3.47
N GLU A 14 5.61 -21.10 -2.81
CA GLU A 14 5.63 -20.52 -1.47
C GLU A 14 4.91 -21.49 -0.53
N SER A 15 5.68 -22.20 0.29
CA SER A 15 5.33 -22.55 1.67
C SER A 15 6.46 -23.39 2.30
N PHE A 16 7.59 -22.77 2.62
CA PHE A 16 8.49 -23.20 3.69
C PHE A 16 9.37 -22.01 4.08
N GLU A 17 9.47 -21.72 5.38
CA GLU A 17 10.18 -20.56 5.94
C GLU A 17 11.63 -20.39 5.45
N PRO A 18 12.15 -19.14 5.30
CA PRO A 18 13.54 -18.94 4.95
C PRO A 18 14.44 -19.13 6.17
N MET A 19 14.95 -20.35 6.30
CA MET A 19 16.11 -20.68 7.10
C MET A 19 17.32 -19.82 6.64
N VAL A 20 17.99 -19.17 7.59
CA VAL A 20 19.17 -18.30 7.40
C VAL A 20 20.18 -18.87 6.40
N LEU A 21 20.41 -18.18 5.29
CA LEU A 21 21.39 -18.53 4.26
C LEU A 21 22.69 -17.74 4.48
N MET A 22 23.52 -18.17 5.43
CA MET A 22 24.92 -17.74 5.55
C MET A 22 25.87 -18.84 5.04
N SER A 23 26.48 -18.57 3.88
CA SER A 23 27.78 -19.07 3.38
C SER A 23 28.04 -20.59 3.15
N ALA A 24 28.14 -21.01 1.87
CA ALA A 24 29.29 -21.71 1.26
C ALA A 24 28.91 -22.28 -0.13
N THR A 25 29.28 -21.62 -1.23
CA THR A 25 29.19 -22.20 -2.58
C THR A 25 30.43 -23.08 -2.82
N ILE A 26 30.27 -24.42 -2.92
CA ILE A 26 31.34 -25.33 -3.35
C ILE A 26 31.04 -25.78 -4.79
N GLN A 27 31.80 -25.27 -5.77
CA GLN A 27 31.81 -25.79 -7.15
C GLN A 27 32.84 -26.92 -7.25
N GLY A 28 32.41 -28.14 -7.55
CA GLY A 28 33.29 -29.28 -7.82
C GLY A 28 33.95 -29.16 -9.19
N THR A 29 35.24 -29.52 -9.28
CA THR A 29 35.99 -29.55 -10.55
C THR A 29 36.31 -31.00 -10.93
N ASP A 30 35.93 -31.39 -12.16
CA ASP A 30 36.36 -32.46 -13.09
C ASP A 30 37.11 -33.74 -12.60
N SER A 31 37.10 -34.12 -11.33
CA SER A 31 37.61 -35.43 -10.89
C SER A 31 37.00 -35.91 -9.57
N ALA A 32 36.17 -36.95 -9.64
CA ALA A 32 35.65 -37.81 -8.55
C ALA A 32 35.77 -37.24 -7.11
N ASP A 33 34.83 -36.37 -6.72
CA ASP A 33 34.78 -35.77 -5.39
C ASP A 33 33.52 -36.22 -4.63
N TRP A 34 33.68 -36.51 -3.34
CA TRP A 34 32.60 -36.67 -2.37
C TRP A 34 32.22 -35.27 -1.87
N ILE A 35 30.96 -34.87 -1.99
CA ILE A 35 30.48 -33.60 -1.44
C ILE A 35 29.99 -33.85 0.00
N SER A 36 30.77 -33.39 0.99
CA SER A 36 30.44 -33.43 2.43
C SER A 36 30.30 -32.00 2.94
N ALA A 37 29.17 -31.66 3.53
CA ALA A 37 29.05 -30.46 4.36
C ALA A 37 29.91 -30.59 5.64
N ASP A 38 30.36 -29.47 6.22
CA ASP A 38 31.02 -29.46 7.53
C ASP A 38 29.98 -29.46 8.68
N GLU A 39 30.44 -29.62 9.94
CA GLU A 39 29.56 -29.79 11.11
C GLU A 39 28.64 -28.58 11.42
N GLN A 40 28.66 -27.50 10.63
CA GLN A 40 28.05 -26.19 11.00
C GLN A 40 27.23 -25.48 9.91
N ASN A 41 27.01 -26.03 8.71
CA ASN A 41 26.21 -25.40 7.65
C ASN A 41 25.14 -26.34 7.02
N ASN A 42 23.95 -25.80 6.73
CA ASN A 42 22.70 -26.55 6.43
C ASN A 42 22.23 -26.55 4.95
N LEU A 43 23.05 -26.14 3.97
CA LEU A 43 22.63 -26.10 2.54
C LEU A 43 23.72 -26.60 1.60
N ILE A 44 23.43 -27.68 0.85
CA ILE A 44 24.27 -28.16 -0.26
C ILE A 44 23.56 -27.79 -1.57
N LEU A 45 24.11 -26.79 -2.28
CA LEU A 45 23.66 -26.38 -3.62
C LEU A 45 24.41 -27.19 -4.68
N ALA A 46 23.75 -28.19 -5.26
CA ALA A 46 24.14 -28.74 -6.56
C ALA A 46 23.52 -27.83 -7.65
N LEU A 47 24.12 -26.66 -7.87
CA LEU A 47 23.75 -25.80 -9.00
C LEU A 47 24.50 -26.27 -10.24
N GLY A 48 23.75 -26.75 -11.21
CA GLY A 48 24.27 -27.26 -12.46
C GLY A 48 23.83 -28.69 -12.73
N GLY A 49 22.98 -28.83 -13.74
CA GLY A 49 22.42 -30.10 -14.21
C GLY A 49 21.53 -29.88 -15.43
N ASP A 50 21.90 -29.04 -16.41
CA ASP A 50 22.83 -29.47 -17.48
C ASP A 50 24.33 -29.72 -17.18
N ASP A 51 24.82 -29.65 -15.93
CA ASP A 51 26.10 -30.27 -15.59
C ASP A 51 25.94 -31.80 -15.49
N GLU A 52 26.57 -32.49 -16.42
CA GLU A 52 26.89 -33.91 -16.30
C GLU A 52 27.81 -34.10 -15.08
N ILE A 53 27.28 -34.59 -13.95
CA ILE A 53 28.11 -35.32 -12.97
C ILE A 53 28.49 -36.65 -13.63
N TYR A 54 29.51 -36.64 -14.48
CA TYR A 54 30.11 -37.86 -15.00
C TYR A 54 30.89 -38.55 -13.90
N ALA A 55 30.30 -39.56 -13.28
CA ALA A 55 31.06 -40.69 -12.78
C ALA A 55 31.06 -41.79 -13.86
N PRO A 56 32.17 -42.02 -14.60
CA PRO A 56 32.34 -43.32 -15.23
C PRO A 56 32.55 -44.33 -14.10
N LEU A 57 31.51 -45.11 -13.81
CA LEU A 57 31.47 -46.26 -12.90
C LEU A 57 31.59 -45.91 -11.39
N GLY A 58 30.45 -45.67 -10.76
CA GLY A 58 30.14 -46.41 -9.52
C GLY A 58 30.14 -45.68 -8.17
N ASP A 59 30.00 -44.35 -8.08
CA ASP A 59 29.63 -43.73 -6.79
C ASP A 59 28.98 -42.33 -6.95
N ASN A 60 27.67 -42.24 -6.71
CA ASN A 60 26.85 -41.02 -6.71
C ASN A 60 26.28 -40.77 -5.28
N GLN A 61 27.15 -40.73 -4.27
CA GLN A 61 26.75 -40.53 -2.86
C GLN A 61 26.82 -39.06 -2.43
N ILE A 62 25.75 -38.58 -1.79
CA ILE A 62 25.64 -37.24 -1.19
C ILE A 62 25.38 -37.40 0.32
N ASP A 63 26.16 -36.75 1.19
CA ASP A 63 26.05 -36.82 2.65
C ASP A 63 25.85 -35.41 3.26
N GLY A 64 24.75 -35.23 3.99
CA GLY A 64 24.41 -33.99 4.70
C GLY A 64 25.25 -33.69 5.94
N GLY A 65 26.11 -34.61 6.39
CA GLY A 65 26.91 -34.42 7.60
C GLY A 65 26.10 -34.57 8.89
N ALA A 66 26.69 -34.20 10.04
CA ALA A 66 26.09 -34.36 11.37
C ALA A 66 25.43 -33.05 11.84
N GLY A 67 24.22 -32.77 11.36
CA GLY A 67 23.37 -31.63 11.71
C GLY A 67 21.91 -31.92 11.29
N GLN A 68 20.91 -31.27 11.89
CA GLN A 68 19.50 -31.70 11.71
C GLN A 68 18.75 -31.09 10.52
N ASP A 69 19.28 -30.11 9.77
CA ASP A 69 18.53 -29.51 8.65
C ASP A 69 19.37 -29.55 7.36
N THR A 70 19.15 -30.53 6.48
CA THR A 70 19.81 -30.56 5.16
C THR A 70 18.79 -30.73 4.04
N LEU A 71 18.85 -29.82 3.06
CA LEU A 71 17.99 -29.73 1.88
C LEU A 71 18.76 -30.01 0.59
N VAL A 72 18.20 -30.85 -0.29
CA VAL A 72 18.71 -31.10 -1.65
C VAL A 72 17.66 -30.71 -2.69
N ILE A 73 18.05 -30.04 -3.78
CA ILE A 73 17.14 -29.48 -4.80
C ILE A 73 17.33 -30.21 -6.14
N TYR A 74 16.24 -30.61 -6.80
CA TYR A 74 16.21 -31.19 -8.16
C TYR A 74 15.36 -30.31 -9.11
N GLU A 75 15.89 -30.01 -10.30
CA GLU A 75 15.15 -29.31 -11.36
C GLU A 75 14.23 -30.29 -12.12
N GLY A 76 13.01 -30.46 -11.61
CA GLY A 76 11.93 -31.25 -12.20
C GLY A 76 10.75 -31.37 -11.24
N VAL A 77 9.61 -31.87 -11.69
CA VAL A 77 8.46 -32.16 -10.81
C VAL A 77 8.63 -33.54 -10.17
N GLN A 78 8.15 -33.75 -8.94
CA GLN A 78 8.32 -34.98 -8.16
C GLN A 78 7.94 -36.23 -8.97
N ALA A 79 6.89 -36.15 -9.79
CA ALA A 79 6.37 -37.27 -10.56
C ALA A 79 7.35 -37.84 -11.60
N ASP A 80 8.41 -37.11 -11.94
CA ASP A 80 9.45 -37.54 -12.87
C ASP A 80 10.55 -38.38 -12.20
N PHE A 81 10.49 -38.58 -10.88
CA PHE A 81 11.51 -39.28 -10.10
C PHE A 81 10.95 -40.45 -9.28
N ASP A 82 11.64 -41.59 -9.31
CA ASP A 82 11.37 -42.75 -8.45
C ASP A 82 12.20 -42.64 -7.15
N LEU A 83 11.50 -42.64 -6.01
CA LEU A 83 12.09 -42.47 -4.68
C LEU A 83 11.99 -43.77 -3.88
N VAL A 84 13.12 -44.33 -3.44
CA VAL A 84 13.17 -45.54 -2.61
C VAL A 84 14.00 -45.32 -1.37
N ARG A 85 13.38 -45.46 -0.19
CA ARG A 85 14.11 -45.47 1.08
C ARG A 85 14.39 -46.90 1.53
N THR A 86 15.63 -47.21 1.87
CA THR A 86 16.03 -48.53 2.36
C THR A 86 15.96 -48.61 3.89
N ALA A 87 15.90 -49.84 4.43
CA ALA A 87 15.74 -50.08 5.87
C ALA A 87 16.94 -49.64 6.73
N ASP A 88 18.10 -49.39 6.12
CA ASP A 88 19.31 -48.84 6.75
C ASP A 88 19.38 -47.31 6.70
N GLY A 89 18.35 -46.64 6.16
CA GLY A 89 18.19 -45.19 6.21
C GLY A 89 18.73 -44.43 5.00
N GLN A 90 19.24 -45.11 3.96
CA GLN A 90 19.61 -44.47 2.71
C GLN A 90 18.38 -44.19 1.84
N THR A 91 18.44 -43.12 1.05
CA THR A 91 17.38 -42.77 0.10
C THR A 91 17.95 -42.73 -1.31
N TYR A 92 17.34 -43.49 -2.21
CA TYR A 92 17.69 -43.56 -3.62
C TYR A 92 16.72 -42.68 -4.42
N VAL A 93 17.26 -41.83 -5.28
CA VAL A 93 16.50 -40.97 -6.21
C VAL A 93 16.89 -41.37 -7.63
N GLU A 94 15.93 -41.84 -8.41
CA GLU A 94 16.10 -42.28 -9.79
C GLU A 94 15.30 -41.38 -10.75
N GLY A 95 15.92 -40.79 -11.77
CA GLY A 95 15.26 -39.80 -12.65
C GLY A 95 15.88 -39.62 -14.05
N PRO A 96 15.22 -38.85 -14.94
CA PRO A 96 15.62 -38.69 -16.33
C PRO A 96 16.97 -37.96 -16.50
N ALA A 97 17.79 -38.45 -17.43
CA ALA A 97 19.05 -37.81 -17.84
C ALA A 97 18.95 -37.23 -19.27
N LEU A 98 19.69 -36.15 -19.56
CA LEU A 98 19.65 -35.40 -20.84
C LEU A 98 19.93 -36.23 -22.12
N ASN A 99 20.56 -37.40 -21.99
CA ASN A 99 20.82 -38.32 -23.11
C ASN A 99 19.73 -39.39 -23.32
N GLY A 100 18.57 -39.26 -22.65
CA GLY A 100 17.48 -40.25 -22.70
C GLY A 100 17.75 -41.51 -21.88
N GLY A 101 18.64 -41.44 -20.87
CA GLY A 101 18.95 -42.50 -19.90
C GLY A 101 18.38 -42.21 -18.50
N VAL A 102 18.74 -43.04 -17.51
CA VAL A 102 18.28 -42.91 -16.12
C VAL A 102 19.48 -42.70 -15.18
N ASN A 103 19.42 -41.68 -14.31
CA ASN A 103 20.41 -41.38 -13.27
C ASN A 103 19.93 -41.87 -11.90
N VAL A 104 20.82 -42.43 -11.07
CA VAL A 104 20.53 -42.86 -9.69
C VAL A 104 21.48 -42.17 -8.71
N ASN A 105 20.93 -41.47 -7.72
CA ASN A 105 21.66 -40.82 -6.62
C ASN A 105 21.36 -41.48 -5.28
N VAL A 106 22.35 -41.55 -4.38
CA VAL A 106 22.21 -42.07 -3.02
C VAL A 106 22.38 -40.94 -2.01
N LEU A 107 21.33 -40.66 -1.24
CA LEU A 107 21.28 -39.62 -0.23
C LEU A 107 21.43 -40.20 1.18
N THR A 108 22.30 -39.58 1.97
CA THR A 108 22.61 -39.96 3.36
C THR A 108 22.53 -38.72 4.25
N ASN A 109 21.91 -38.83 5.43
CA ASN A 109 21.73 -37.72 6.38
C ASN A 109 21.05 -36.46 5.77
N VAL A 110 20.10 -36.65 4.86
CA VAL A 110 19.28 -35.58 4.25
C VAL A 110 17.86 -35.63 4.83
N GLU A 111 17.30 -34.47 5.18
CA GLU A 111 15.97 -34.38 5.81
C GLU A 111 14.86 -34.06 4.80
N ARG A 112 15.13 -33.16 3.84
CA ARG A 112 14.16 -32.73 2.83
C ARG A 112 14.73 -32.75 1.41
N ILE A 113 13.87 -33.04 0.43
CA ILE A 113 14.13 -32.95 -1.00
C ILE A 113 13.15 -31.95 -1.61
N LEU A 114 13.64 -30.97 -2.37
CA LEU A 114 12.82 -29.98 -3.08
C LEU A 114 12.76 -30.28 -4.59
N PHE A 115 11.54 -30.36 -5.11
CA PHE A 115 11.21 -30.41 -6.53
C PHE A 115 10.51 -29.09 -6.94
N LEU A 116 10.30 -28.88 -8.24
CA LEU A 116 9.61 -27.72 -8.78
C LEU A 116 8.11 -27.67 -8.39
N ASP A 117 7.50 -28.79 -8.02
CA ASP A 117 6.10 -28.86 -7.59
C ASP A 117 5.93 -29.03 -6.06
N GLY A 118 7.02 -29.07 -5.29
CA GLY A 118 6.96 -29.05 -3.83
C GLY A 118 8.13 -29.74 -3.13
N ALA A 119 8.14 -29.66 -1.80
CA ALA A 119 9.13 -30.32 -0.96
C ALA A 119 8.59 -31.62 -0.34
N ILE A 120 9.45 -32.62 -0.17
CA ILE A 120 9.15 -33.90 0.50
C ILE A 120 10.11 -34.10 1.67
N ASN A 121 9.57 -34.47 2.84
CA ASN A 121 10.42 -34.97 3.92
C ASN A 121 10.86 -36.40 3.60
N VAL A 122 12.16 -36.67 3.70
CA VAL A 122 12.73 -38.01 3.49
C VAL A 122 12.11 -39.04 4.44
N ALA A 123 11.64 -38.60 5.62
CA ALA A 123 10.91 -39.43 6.57
C ALA A 123 9.61 -40.03 6.01
N ASP A 124 8.96 -39.32 5.09
CA ASP A 124 7.63 -39.66 4.54
C ASP A 124 7.73 -40.60 3.32
N ILE A 125 8.93 -40.87 2.82
CA ILE A 125 9.18 -41.82 1.72
C ILE A 125 9.01 -43.25 2.26
N PRO A 126 8.10 -44.07 1.69
CA PRO A 126 7.87 -45.45 2.13
C PRO A 126 9.14 -46.31 2.03
N ILE A 127 9.38 -47.16 3.04
CA ILE A 127 10.51 -48.10 3.01
C ILE A 127 10.22 -49.20 1.98
N GLY A 128 10.99 -49.23 0.89
CA GLY A 128 10.89 -50.19 -0.22
C GLY A 128 12.03 -51.23 -0.24
N GLY A 129 11.84 -52.34 -0.95
CA GLY A 129 12.88 -53.37 -1.15
C GLY A 129 13.84 -53.02 -2.30
N GLU A 130 15.13 -53.35 -2.14
CA GLU A 130 16.29 -52.92 -2.96
C GLU A 130 16.07 -52.75 -4.49
N PRO A 131 16.60 -51.66 -5.10
CA PRO A 131 16.69 -51.54 -6.55
C PRO A 131 17.88 -52.36 -7.12
N PRO A 132 17.82 -52.81 -8.38
CA PRO A 132 18.80 -53.72 -8.97
C PRO A 132 20.03 -52.94 -9.50
N ILE A 133 21.19 -53.09 -8.87
CA ILE A 133 22.48 -52.66 -9.43
C ILE A 133 23.50 -53.80 -9.35
N ASP A 134 24.08 -54.19 -10.49
CA ASP A 134 25.07 -55.26 -10.63
C ASP A 134 26.51 -54.69 -10.45
N PRO A 135 27.50 -55.41 -9.85
CA PRO A 135 28.75 -54.83 -9.34
C PRO A 135 29.89 -54.78 -10.40
N PRO A 136 31.03 -54.09 -10.11
CA PRO A 136 31.94 -53.47 -11.09
C PRO A 136 33.03 -54.41 -11.65
N VAL A 137 33.59 -54.07 -12.82
CA VAL A 137 34.77 -54.76 -13.41
C VAL A 137 35.83 -53.76 -13.92
N ASP A 138 37.09 -54.03 -13.54
CA ASP A 138 38.35 -53.26 -13.63
C ASP A 138 38.88 -52.81 -15.04
N PRO A 139 39.84 -51.84 -15.10
CA PRO A 139 40.44 -51.23 -16.32
C PRO A 139 41.73 -52.00 -16.78
N PRO A 140 42.62 -51.55 -17.73
CA PRO A 140 42.65 -50.50 -18.77
C PRO A 140 43.07 -51.04 -20.20
N VAL A 141 43.29 -50.18 -21.21
CA VAL A 141 44.39 -50.19 -22.26
C VAL A 141 43.96 -49.51 -23.59
N ASP A 142 44.83 -48.63 -24.11
CA ASP A 142 44.77 -47.88 -25.39
C ASP A 142 45.76 -48.50 -26.43
N PRO A 143 45.88 -48.10 -27.73
CA PRO A 143 44.96 -47.79 -28.88
C PRO A 143 45.25 -48.79 -30.06
N PRO A 144 45.15 -48.54 -31.41
CA PRO A 144 44.45 -47.54 -32.27
C PRO A 144 43.67 -48.18 -33.47
N VAL A 145 43.15 -47.33 -34.38
CA VAL A 145 43.05 -47.47 -35.88
C VAL A 145 41.63 -47.40 -36.50
N ASP A 146 41.43 -46.32 -37.24
CA ASP A 146 40.42 -45.99 -38.28
C ASP A 146 40.69 -46.75 -39.61
N PRO A 147 39.90 -46.67 -40.71
CA PRO A 147 38.45 -46.75 -41.00
C PRO A 147 38.17 -47.90 -42.03
N PRO A 148 37.41 -47.76 -43.14
CA PRO A 148 35.95 -47.72 -43.36
C PRO A 148 35.45 -48.83 -44.33
N VAL A 149 34.17 -49.28 -44.29
CA VAL A 149 33.40 -49.73 -45.49
C VAL A 149 31.86 -49.66 -45.26
N ASP A 150 31.21 -48.84 -46.09
CA ASP A 150 29.81 -48.73 -46.60
C ASP A 150 29.02 -50.06 -46.83
N PRO A 151 27.71 -50.17 -47.25
CA PRO A 151 26.70 -49.18 -47.73
C PRO A 151 25.21 -49.56 -47.30
N PRO A 152 24.09 -49.40 -48.09
CA PRO A 152 23.23 -48.21 -48.22
C PRO A 152 21.66 -48.45 -48.20
N VAL A 153 20.89 -47.33 -48.17
CA VAL A 153 19.47 -47.08 -48.64
C VAL A 153 18.32 -47.55 -47.72
N ASP A 154 17.28 -46.78 -47.29
CA ASP A 154 16.59 -45.49 -47.61
C ASP A 154 15.68 -45.11 -46.38
N PRO A 155 14.97 -43.96 -46.29
CA PRO A 155 15.28 -42.54 -46.59
C PRO A 155 15.14 -41.65 -45.30
N PRO A 156 15.50 -40.35 -45.31
CA PRO A 156 15.04 -39.42 -44.27
C PRO A 156 13.62 -38.91 -44.58
N VAL A 157 12.78 -38.91 -43.56
CA VAL A 157 11.53 -38.12 -43.51
C VAL A 157 11.76 -37.04 -42.46
N ASP A 158 11.86 -35.79 -42.90
CA ASP A 158 11.89 -34.58 -42.05
C ASP A 158 10.51 -34.36 -41.36
N PRO A 159 10.44 -33.88 -40.10
CA PRO A 159 9.24 -33.27 -39.53
C PRO A 159 9.20 -31.76 -39.85
N PRO A 160 8.01 -31.11 -39.83
CA PRO A 160 7.62 -30.14 -40.85
C PRO A 160 8.09 -28.71 -40.57
N THR A 161 8.76 -28.08 -41.54
CA THR A 161 8.56 -26.66 -41.81
C THR A 161 7.17 -26.48 -42.42
N ALA A 162 6.42 -25.45 -42.03
CA ALA A 162 5.17 -25.13 -42.69
C ALA A 162 5.46 -24.53 -44.07
N ASN A 163 5.68 -25.38 -45.09
CA ASN A 163 5.68 -24.93 -46.48
C ASN A 163 4.24 -24.56 -46.86
N ILE A 164 3.96 -23.27 -47.00
CA ILE A 164 2.70 -22.80 -47.58
C ILE A 164 2.82 -22.95 -49.10
N VAL A 165 2.13 -23.95 -49.66
CA VAL A 165 2.09 -24.22 -51.11
C VAL A 165 0.72 -23.78 -51.65
N GLY A 166 0.68 -22.67 -52.36
CA GLY A 166 -0.48 -22.28 -53.18
C GLY A 166 -0.45 -23.06 -54.50
N THR A 167 -1.56 -23.64 -54.93
CA THR A 167 -1.60 -24.40 -56.20
C THR A 167 -2.62 -23.88 -57.22
N ASP A 168 -3.47 -22.93 -56.84
CA ASP A 168 -4.51 -22.36 -57.70
C ASP A 168 -4.32 -20.84 -57.87
N ALA A 169 -4.44 -20.34 -59.11
CA ALA A 169 -4.27 -18.92 -59.41
C ALA A 169 -5.35 -18.05 -58.74
N GLY A 170 -4.92 -17.06 -57.94
CA GLY A 170 -5.80 -16.13 -57.22
C GLY A 170 -6.12 -16.54 -55.77
N GLU A 171 -5.30 -17.40 -55.18
CA GLU A 171 -5.39 -17.81 -53.78
C GLU A 171 -4.70 -16.79 -52.85
N TRP A 172 -5.29 -16.51 -51.69
CA TRP A 172 -4.74 -15.63 -50.67
C TRP A 172 -3.86 -16.44 -49.73
N LEU A 173 -2.58 -16.10 -49.61
CA LEU A 173 -1.63 -16.81 -48.75
C LEU A 173 -1.23 -15.92 -47.55
N SER A 174 -1.33 -16.46 -46.34
CA SER A 174 -0.94 -15.80 -45.08
C SER A 174 -0.02 -16.71 -44.25
N GLY A 175 1.15 -16.19 -43.85
CA GLY A 175 2.13 -16.88 -43.01
C GLY A 175 1.79 -16.87 -41.52
N SER A 176 2.47 -17.75 -40.77
CA SER A 176 2.52 -17.80 -39.31
C SER A 176 3.72 -16.98 -38.78
N ASP A 177 3.89 -16.97 -37.46
CA ASP A 177 4.96 -16.29 -36.72
C ASP A 177 6.30 -17.08 -36.67
N THR A 178 6.48 -18.10 -37.51
CA THR A 178 7.72 -18.91 -37.65
C THR A 178 8.39 -18.80 -39.03
N ASP A 179 9.58 -19.41 -39.23
CA ASP A 179 10.31 -19.42 -40.52
C ASP A 179 9.46 -20.06 -41.66
N ASP A 180 8.71 -19.24 -42.40
CA ASP A 180 7.87 -19.72 -43.50
C ASP A 180 8.61 -19.62 -44.85
N ILE A 181 8.71 -20.75 -45.56
CA ILE A 181 9.03 -20.75 -47.00
C ILE A 181 7.72 -20.73 -47.77
N ILE A 182 7.43 -19.61 -48.43
CA ILE A 182 6.26 -19.50 -49.31
C ILE A 182 6.67 -19.89 -50.73
N ASP A 183 6.05 -20.96 -51.22
CA ASP A 183 6.33 -21.55 -52.51
C ASP A 183 5.29 -21.09 -53.55
N ALA A 184 5.63 -20.07 -54.34
CA ALA A 184 4.75 -19.46 -55.34
C ALA A 184 4.86 -20.11 -56.74
N ARG A 185 5.21 -21.40 -56.82
CA ARG A 185 5.36 -22.11 -58.09
C ARG A 185 4.01 -22.31 -58.78
N GLY A 186 3.68 -21.43 -59.75
CA GLY A 186 2.69 -21.72 -60.80
C GLY A 186 1.49 -20.77 -60.96
N GLY A 187 1.41 -19.64 -60.24
CA GLY A 187 0.19 -18.81 -60.19
C GLY A 187 0.37 -17.29 -60.31
N ASN A 188 -0.75 -16.56 -60.23
CA ASN A 188 -0.89 -15.10 -60.04
C ASN A 188 -1.42 -14.90 -58.61
N ASP A 189 -0.54 -14.84 -57.63
CA ASP A 189 -0.89 -14.94 -56.21
C ASP A 189 -0.64 -13.59 -55.49
N GLU A 190 -1.54 -13.22 -54.58
CA GLU A 190 -1.45 -12.03 -53.73
C GLU A 190 -1.19 -12.48 -52.28
N ILE A 191 -0.11 -11.98 -51.67
CA ILE A 191 0.35 -12.41 -50.32
C ILE A 191 0.14 -11.23 -49.35
N TYR A 192 -0.58 -11.46 -48.25
CA TYR A 192 -0.92 -10.42 -47.26
C TYR A 192 -0.58 -10.86 -45.82
N ALA A 193 -0.07 -9.93 -45.01
CA ALA A 193 0.08 -10.11 -43.56
C ALA A 193 -1.01 -9.28 -42.82
N PRO A 194 -1.74 -9.83 -41.83
CA PRO A 194 -2.79 -9.08 -41.14
C PRO A 194 -2.23 -7.87 -40.37
N SER A 195 -2.96 -6.75 -40.39
CA SER A 195 -2.55 -5.49 -39.76
C SER A 195 -2.54 -5.58 -38.24
N GLY A 196 -1.39 -5.28 -37.62
CA GLY A 196 -1.25 -5.14 -36.17
C GLY A 196 0.15 -5.40 -35.66
N ASP A 197 0.93 -6.21 -36.38
CA ASP A 197 2.35 -6.43 -36.12
C ASP A 197 3.16 -5.92 -37.33
N ASN A 198 3.88 -4.83 -37.13
CA ASN A 198 5.15 -4.69 -37.84
C ASN A 198 6.06 -5.83 -37.32
N PHE A 199 6.92 -6.40 -38.16
CA PHE A 199 7.95 -7.43 -37.91
C PHE A 199 7.59 -8.92 -38.14
N ILE A 200 8.05 -9.44 -39.29
CA ILE A 200 8.53 -10.82 -39.42
C ILE A 200 10.01 -10.80 -38.97
N PHE A 201 10.33 -11.31 -37.78
CA PHE A 201 11.72 -11.46 -37.33
C PHE A 201 12.18 -12.92 -37.48
N GLY A 202 13.01 -13.19 -38.49
CA GLY A 202 14.01 -14.25 -38.36
C GLY A 202 14.98 -13.84 -37.25
N GLY A 203 15.25 -14.73 -36.30
CA GLY A 203 16.34 -14.52 -35.33
C GLY A 203 17.66 -14.26 -36.05
N ALA A 204 18.60 -13.58 -35.38
CA ALA A 204 19.85 -13.04 -35.92
C ALA A 204 20.45 -13.85 -37.10
N GLY A 205 20.14 -13.40 -38.32
CA GLY A 205 20.73 -13.87 -39.58
C GLY A 205 19.83 -14.75 -40.46
N SER A 206 18.76 -14.20 -41.07
CA SER A 206 18.34 -14.35 -42.50
C SER A 206 16.82 -14.12 -42.70
N ASP A 207 16.48 -13.55 -43.87
CA ASP A 207 15.22 -12.85 -44.20
C ASP A 207 14.17 -13.72 -44.93
N ALA A 208 12.91 -13.26 -45.00
CA ALA A 208 11.81 -13.93 -45.72
C ALA A 208 12.16 -14.22 -47.19
N LEU A 209 11.95 -15.47 -47.62
CA LEU A 209 12.40 -16.02 -48.90
C LEU A 209 11.22 -16.52 -49.76
N ILE A 210 10.93 -15.84 -50.87
CA ILE A 210 9.95 -16.32 -51.86
C ILE A 210 10.70 -17.00 -53.02
N VAL A 211 10.32 -18.23 -53.34
CA VAL A 211 11.00 -19.06 -54.36
C VAL A 211 10.23 -19.06 -55.69
N TYR A 212 10.89 -18.64 -56.77
CA TYR A 212 10.38 -18.73 -58.15
C TYR A 212 11.18 -19.76 -58.97
N GLU A 213 10.49 -20.64 -59.71
CA GLU A 213 11.15 -21.54 -60.66
C GLU A 213 11.54 -20.82 -61.95
N GLY A 214 12.84 -20.58 -62.13
CA GLY A 214 13.43 -19.97 -63.32
C GLY A 214 14.69 -19.19 -62.99
N VAL A 215 15.34 -18.56 -63.99
CA VAL A 215 16.47 -17.65 -63.74
C VAL A 215 15.97 -16.23 -63.58
N ALA A 216 16.60 -15.41 -62.74
CA ALA A 216 16.13 -14.04 -62.42
C ALA A 216 15.89 -13.16 -63.67
N ALA A 217 16.66 -13.39 -64.73
CA ALA A 217 16.53 -12.68 -66.01
C ALA A 217 15.22 -12.96 -66.78
N ASP A 218 14.49 -14.02 -66.41
CA ASP A 218 13.21 -14.37 -67.02
C ASP A 218 12.03 -13.63 -66.37
N PHE A 219 12.27 -12.88 -65.29
CA PHE A 219 11.24 -12.17 -64.51
C PHE A 219 11.49 -10.65 -64.53
N ASP A 220 10.42 -9.86 -64.64
CA ASP A 220 10.44 -8.41 -64.44
C ASP A 220 10.06 -8.09 -62.99
N VAL A 221 11.02 -7.58 -62.22
CA VAL A 221 10.83 -7.27 -60.80
C VAL A 221 10.85 -5.76 -60.59
N VAL A 222 9.73 -5.21 -60.12
CA VAL A 222 9.54 -3.76 -59.96
C VAL A 222 9.22 -3.46 -58.51
N ARG A 223 10.03 -2.58 -57.88
CA ARG A 223 9.76 -2.02 -56.56
C ARG A 223 9.12 -0.63 -56.67
N PHE A 224 8.02 -0.42 -55.97
CA PHE A 224 7.30 0.86 -55.89
C PHE A 224 7.71 1.66 -54.64
N SER A 225 7.42 2.96 -54.63
CA SER A 225 7.85 3.87 -53.56
C SER A 225 7.14 3.66 -52.22
N ASP A 226 6.03 2.94 -52.20
CA ASP A 226 5.26 2.55 -51.01
C ASP A 226 5.68 1.19 -50.43
N GLY A 227 6.78 0.61 -50.92
CA GLY A 227 7.32 -0.67 -50.42
C GLY A 227 6.81 -1.91 -51.17
N VAL A 228 5.79 -1.77 -52.01
CA VAL A 228 5.21 -2.86 -52.80
C VAL A 228 6.17 -3.33 -53.89
N VAL A 229 6.30 -4.64 -54.09
CA VAL A 229 7.09 -5.25 -55.16
C VAL A 229 6.21 -6.10 -56.06
N THR A 230 6.31 -5.93 -57.37
CA THR A 230 5.66 -6.84 -58.32
C THR A 230 6.70 -7.70 -59.04
N VAL A 231 6.46 -9.01 -59.12
CA VAL A 231 7.29 -9.95 -59.87
C VAL A 231 6.47 -10.49 -61.03
N THR A 232 6.91 -10.25 -62.26
CA THR A 232 6.21 -10.70 -63.46
C THR A 232 7.04 -11.73 -64.23
N GLY A 233 6.57 -12.98 -64.30
CA GLY A 233 7.25 -14.10 -64.95
C GLY A 233 6.51 -14.74 -66.12
N PRO A 234 7.13 -15.69 -66.84
CA PRO A 234 6.48 -16.46 -67.89
C PRO A 234 5.48 -17.45 -67.27
N GLY A 235 4.19 -17.13 -67.32
CA GLY A 235 3.14 -18.00 -66.78
C GLY A 235 2.92 -19.27 -67.60
N ILE A 236 2.17 -20.21 -67.01
CA ILE A 236 1.77 -21.47 -67.66
C ILE A 236 0.95 -21.14 -68.93
N ASN A 237 1.34 -21.69 -70.09
CA ASN A 237 0.75 -21.45 -71.42
C ASN A 237 1.06 -20.10 -72.10
N GLY A 238 2.09 -19.36 -71.67
CA GLY A 238 2.61 -18.20 -72.42
C GLY A 238 1.82 -16.90 -72.22
N GLN A 239 1.05 -16.78 -71.15
CA GLN A 239 0.58 -15.49 -70.62
C GLN A 239 1.51 -15.05 -69.48
N PRO A 240 1.91 -13.77 -69.39
CA PRO A 240 2.72 -13.30 -68.26
C PRO A 240 1.91 -13.35 -66.96
N ASN A 241 2.52 -13.86 -65.90
CA ASN A 241 1.95 -13.92 -64.56
C ASN A 241 2.58 -12.85 -63.68
N THR A 242 1.79 -12.05 -62.97
CA THR A 242 2.28 -10.97 -62.09
C THR A 242 1.81 -11.23 -60.67
N ASN A 243 2.76 -11.41 -59.75
CA ASN A 243 2.52 -11.47 -58.31
C ASN A 243 2.77 -10.10 -57.69
N VAL A 244 1.94 -9.72 -56.71
CA VAL A 244 2.06 -8.48 -55.94
C VAL A 244 2.47 -8.83 -54.52
N LEU A 245 3.59 -8.28 -54.08
CA LEU A 245 4.26 -8.60 -52.83
C LEU A 245 4.31 -7.36 -51.95
N TYR A 246 3.99 -7.53 -50.67
CA TYR A 246 4.06 -6.50 -49.65
C TYR A 246 5.12 -6.92 -48.61
N ASP A 247 5.98 -5.97 -48.19
CA ASP A 247 6.96 -6.13 -47.11
C ASP A 247 7.96 -7.31 -47.26
N VAL A 248 8.50 -7.52 -48.47
CA VAL A 248 9.49 -8.58 -48.78
C VAL A 248 10.92 -8.04 -48.85
N GLU A 249 11.88 -8.74 -48.22
CA GLU A 249 13.30 -8.36 -48.21
C GLU A 249 14.14 -9.09 -49.27
N ARG A 250 13.81 -10.37 -49.58
CA ARG A 250 14.57 -11.20 -50.52
C ARG A 250 13.70 -12.10 -51.40
N ILE A 251 14.06 -12.20 -52.67
CA ILE A 251 13.43 -13.09 -53.67
C ILE A 251 14.47 -14.09 -54.16
N LEU A 252 14.14 -15.38 -54.23
CA LEU A 252 15.03 -16.42 -54.73
C LEU A 252 14.60 -16.96 -56.09
N PHE A 253 15.56 -16.98 -57.02
CA PHE A 253 15.46 -17.66 -58.31
C PHE A 253 16.45 -18.84 -58.34
N ASN A 254 16.30 -19.73 -59.34
CA ASN A 254 17.14 -20.92 -59.48
C ASN A 254 18.64 -20.59 -59.73
N ASP A 255 18.96 -19.39 -60.20
CA ASP A 255 20.33 -18.91 -60.43
C ASP A 255 20.88 -17.97 -59.34
N GLY A 256 20.10 -17.71 -58.28
CA GLY A 256 20.52 -16.91 -57.14
C GLY A 256 19.41 -16.00 -56.60
N SER A 257 19.71 -15.28 -55.52
CA SER A 257 18.74 -14.39 -54.87
C SER A 257 18.91 -12.92 -55.23
N VAL A 258 17.80 -12.20 -55.26
CA VAL A 258 17.72 -10.74 -55.41
C VAL A 258 17.23 -10.13 -54.09
N PHE A 259 17.98 -9.17 -53.55
CA PHE A 259 17.54 -8.38 -52.39
C PHE A 259 16.68 -7.22 -52.88
N VAL A 260 15.50 -7.03 -52.29
CA VAL A 260 14.54 -6.01 -52.72
C VAL A 260 15.12 -4.59 -52.57
N ASP A 261 15.96 -4.36 -51.57
CA ASP A 261 16.66 -3.09 -51.38
C ASP A 261 17.73 -2.77 -52.44
N SER A 262 18.14 -3.76 -53.22
CA SER A 262 19.06 -3.56 -54.34
C SER A 262 18.35 -3.14 -55.64
N LEU A 263 17.02 -3.14 -55.67
CA LEU A 263 16.23 -2.82 -56.87
C LEU A 263 15.99 -1.30 -57.03
N PRO A 264 15.95 -0.77 -58.27
CA PRO A 264 15.57 0.61 -58.51
C PRO A 264 14.11 0.88 -58.08
N VAL A 265 13.90 1.99 -57.36
CA VAL A 265 12.55 2.40 -56.92
C VAL A 265 11.81 3.12 -58.05
N THR A 266 10.61 2.64 -58.37
CA THR A 266 9.70 3.23 -59.35
C THR A 266 8.74 4.20 -58.63
N PRO A 267 8.65 5.48 -59.03
CA PRO A 267 7.77 6.46 -58.38
C PRO A 267 6.28 6.12 -58.56
N GLY A 268 5.52 6.14 -57.46
CA GLY A 268 4.08 5.84 -57.43
C GLY A 268 3.76 4.70 -56.46
N ASN A 269 2.47 4.52 -56.17
CA ASN A 269 2.00 3.41 -55.35
C ASN A 269 1.85 2.15 -56.21
N GLY A 270 2.14 0.98 -55.63
CA GLY A 270 1.86 -0.31 -56.25
C GLY A 270 0.36 -0.56 -56.45
N PRO A 271 -0.02 -1.69 -57.08
CA PRO A 271 -1.42 -2.11 -57.19
C PRO A 271 -2.08 -2.18 -55.80
N THR A 272 -3.29 -1.64 -55.66
CA THR A 272 -4.07 -1.68 -54.41
C THR A 272 -4.96 -2.93 -54.36
N PRO A 273 -5.13 -3.61 -53.21
CA PRO A 273 -5.95 -4.83 -53.11
C PRO A 273 -7.42 -4.60 -53.51
N PRO A 274 -8.11 -5.57 -54.14
CA PRO A 274 -9.55 -5.48 -54.38
C PRO A 274 -10.31 -5.63 -53.05
N GLY A 275 -11.15 -4.66 -52.71
CA GLY A 275 -11.89 -4.64 -51.43
C GLY A 275 -12.71 -5.91 -51.16
N GLY A 276 -12.30 -6.66 -50.14
CA GLY A 276 -13.13 -7.66 -49.44
C GLY A 276 -14.04 -7.00 -48.40
N PRO A 277 -15.09 -7.69 -47.92
CA PRO A 277 -15.94 -7.17 -46.85
C PRO A 277 -15.10 -6.96 -45.58
N THR A 278 -15.36 -5.91 -44.81
CA THR A 278 -14.88 -5.82 -43.43
C THR A 278 -15.51 -6.99 -42.67
N ASP A 279 -14.73 -8.02 -42.35
CA ASP A 279 -15.18 -9.11 -41.49
C ASP A 279 -15.57 -8.51 -40.14
N PRO A 280 -16.74 -8.84 -39.56
CA PRO A 280 -17.13 -8.28 -38.28
C PRO A 280 -16.08 -8.63 -37.22
N THR A 281 -15.65 -7.63 -36.47
CA THR A 281 -14.78 -7.78 -35.31
C THR A 281 -15.64 -8.13 -34.10
N TYR A 282 -15.87 -9.43 -33.91
CA TYR A 282 -16.72 -9.91 -32.82
C TYR A 282 -16.09 -9.75 -31.43
N GLY A 283 -14.80 -9.43 -31.33
CA GLY A 283 -14.09 -9.19 -30.07
C GLY A 283 -13.67 -10.45 -29.31
N VAL A 284 -12.99 -10.25 -28.19
CA VAL A 284 -12.52 -11.28 -27.27
C VAL A 284 -13.14 -11.07 -25.90
N ILE A 285 -13.51 -12.16 -25.24
CA ILE A 285 -14.17 -12.17 -23.93
C ILE A 285 -13.19 -12.61 -22.85
N GLY A 286 -13.13 -11.86 -21.76
CA GLY A 286 -12.31 -12.14 -20.59
C GLY A 286 -12.91 -11.52 -19.32
N LEU A 287 -12.39 -11.90 -18.16
CA LEU A 287 -12.64 -11.18 -16.91
C LEU A 287 -11.72 -9.96 -16.83
N GLU A 288 -12.11 -8.97 -16.02
CA GLU A 288 -11.27 -7.79 -15.76
C GLU A 288 -9.99 -8.15 -15.00
N THR A 289 -10.08 -9.11 -14.07
CA THR A 289 -8.98 -9.59 -13.22
C THR A 289 -9.12 -11.09 -12.95
N SER A 290 -8.03 -11.76 -12.58
CA SER A 290 -8.02 -13.16 -12.10
C SER A 290 -8.12 -13.29 -10.57
N VAL A 291 -8.10 -12.18 -9.86
CA VAL A 291 -8.23 -12.13 -8.39
C VAL A 291 -9.16 -10.99 -8.01
N ILE A 292 -10.10 -11.28 -7.12
CA ILE A 292 -11.05 -10.32 -6.55
C ILE A 292 -11.08 -10.60 -5.06
N SER A 293 -11.02 -9.55 -4.25
CA SER A 293 -11.26 -9.65 -2.81
C SER A 293 -12.57 -8.95 -2.48
N VAL A 294 -13.36 -9.54 -1.59
CA VAL A 294 -14.60 -8.98 -1.10
C VAL A 294 -14.70 -9.24 0.39
N ASN A 295 -15.06 -8.22 1.17
CA ASN A 295 -15.35 -8.37 2.58
C ASN A 295 -16.69 -9.13 2.77
N GLU A 296 -16.76 -9.98 3.77
CA GLU A 296 -17.92 -10.85 4.05
C GLU A 296 -19.23 -10.05 4.25
N ALA A 297 -19.19 -8.93 4.99
CA ALA A 297 -20.29 -7.98 5.13
C ALA A 297 -20.68 -7.18 3.86
N ALA A 298 -19.95 -7.29 2.75
CA ALA A 298 -20.29 -6.55 1.52
C ALA A 298 -21.66 -6.93 0.93
N GLY A 299 -22.22 -8.08 1.34
CA GLY A 299 -23.52 -8.61 0.92
C GLY A 299 -23.59 -9.06 -0.55
N SER A 300 -22.75 -8.53 -1.42
CA SER A 300 -22.58 -9.01 -2.79
C SER A 300 -21.30 -8.51 -3.44
N ILE A 301 -20.79 -9.30 -4.39
CA ILE A 301 -19.69 -8.92 -5.29
C ILE A 301 -20.16 -8.87 -6.74
N ASP A 302 -19.82 -7.79 -7.43
CA ASP A 302 -20.10 -7.60 -8.86
C ASP A 302 -18.87 -7.97 -9.70
N ILE A 303 -19.02 -8.97 -10.56
CA ILE A 303 -17.95 -9.52 -11.39
C ILE A 303 -18.16 -9.06 -12.83
N ALA A 304 -17.22 -8.27 -13.35
CA ALA A 304 -17.25 -7.75 -14.70
C ALA A 304 -16.65 -8.74 -15.72
N ILE A 305 -17.45 -9.07 -16.74
CA ILE A 305 -17.01 -9.76 -17.95
C ILE A 305 -16.85 -8.72 -19.04
N LEU A 306 -15.65 -8.63 -19.61
CA LEU A 306 -15.27 -7.64 -20.61
C LEU A 306 -15.21 -8.24 -22.01
N ARG A 307 -15.61 -7.43 -23.00
CA ARG A 307 -15.47 -7.69 -24.43
C ARG A 307 -14.59 -6.62 -25.05
N THR A 308 -13.41 -7.02 -25.52
CA THR A 308 -12.38 -6.13 -26.08
C THR A 308 -12.04 -6.50 -27.52
N ASN A 309 -11.28 -5.66 -28.24
CA ASN A 309 -10.83 -5.93 -29.61
C ASN A 309 -11.93 -6.23 -30.65
N GLY A 310 -13.14 -5.73 -30.40
CA GLY A 310 -14.29 -5.87 -31.29
C GLY A 310 -15.60 -5.86 -30.51
N SER A 311 -16.68 -5.37 -31.13
CA SER A 311 -18.00 -5.32 -30.51
C SER A 311 -19.14 -5.65 -31.49
N ASP A 312 -18.80 -6.15 -32.68
CA ASP A 312 -19.76 -6.40 -33.74
C ASP A 312 -20.58 -7.66 -33.46
N GLY A 313 -21.89 -7.58 -33.63
CA GLY A 313 -22.81 -8.70 -33.41
C GLY A 313 -23.05 -9.01 -31.93
N ALA A 314 -24.14 -9.74 -31.68
CA ALA A 314 -24.47 -10.24 -30.35
C ALA A 314 -23.68 -11.52 -30.04
N ILE A 315 -23.12 -11.60 -28.84
CA ILE A 315 -22.37 -12.76 -28.36
C ILE A 315 -22.92 -13.21 -27.00
N THR A 316 -22.60 -14.44 -26.62
CA THR A 316 -22.91 -14.97 -25.29
C THR A 316 -21.70 -15.68 -24.71
N VAL A 317 -21.61 -15.73 -23.38
CA VAL A 317 -20.59 -16.50 -22.63
C VAL A 317 -21.24 -17.10 -21.39
N ASP A 318 -20.98 -18.37 -21.12
CA ASP A 318 -21.48 -19.03 -19.92
C ASP A 318 -20.58 -18.70 -18.74
N TYR A 319 -21.15 -18.63 -17.55
CA TYR A 319 -20.42 -18.40 -16.30
C TYR A 319 -20.91 -19.35 -15.20
N GLN A 320 -20.03 -19.69 -14.26
CA GLN A 320 -20.37 -20.42 -13.05
C GLN A 320 -19.41 -20.11 -11.90
N THR A 321 -19.91 -20.19 -10.66
CA THR A 321 -19.09 -20.26 -9.46
C THR A 321 -18.73 -21.70 -9.09
N VAL A 322 -17.57 -21.92 -8.48
CA VAL A 322 -17.13 -23.21 -7.93
C VAL A 322 -16.50 -22.97 -6.56
N ALA A 323 -17.04 -23.64 -5.54
CA ALA A 323 -16.53 -23.61 -4.17
C ALA A 323 -15.06 -24.04 -4.07
N ALA A 324 -14.30 -23.40 -3.19
CA ALA A 324 -12.95 -23.83 -2.82
C ALA A 324 -12.85 -24.00 -1.29
N THR A 325 -12.33 -23.02 -0.54
CA THR A 325 -12.45 -23.01 0.94
C THR A 325 -13.84 -22.53 1.37
N ALA A 326 -14.39 -21.54 0.67
CA ALA A 326 -15.74 -21.05 0.87
C ALA A 326 -16.80 -22.09 0.46
N THR A 327 -17.75 -22.35 1.35
CA THR A 327 -18.92 -23.21 1.26
C THR A 327 -20.14 -22.52 0.61
N ASP A 328 -20.56 -23.04 -0.55
CA ASP A 328 -21.79 -22.59 -1.24
C ASP A 328 -23.05 -22.77 -0.37
N GLY A 329 -23.74 -21.66 -0.14
CA GLY A 329 -24.95 -21.53 0.67
C GLY A 329 -24.71 -21.16 2.12
N GLN A 330 -23.44 -21.13 2.58
CA GLN A 330 -23.05 -20.59 3.89
C GLN A 330 -22.48 -19.19 3.69
N ASP A 331 -21.30 -19.06 3.11
CA ASP A 331 -20.50 -17.82 2.99
C ASP A 331 -20.68 -17.11 1.62
N TYR A 332 -21.22 -17.81 0.60
CA TYR A 332 -21.75 -17.16 -0.60
C TYR A 332 -22.88 -17.95 -1.25
N GLN A 333 -23.67 -17.29 -2.11
CA GLN A 333 -24.71 -17.95 -2.89
C GLN A 333 -24.23 -18.24 -4.32
N GLY A 334 -23.97 -19.51 -4.62
CA GLY A 334 -23.46 -19.95 -5.91
C GLY A 334 -24.37 -19.61 -7.10
N VAL A 335 -23.77 -19.07 -8.17
CA VAL A 335 -24.48 -18.69 -9.40
C VAL A 335 -23.92 -19.39 -10.64
N SER A 336 -24.80 -19.69 -11.60
CA SER A 336 -24.41 -20.08 -12.96
C SER A 336 -25.42 -19.58 -13.98
N GLY A 337 -24.97 -19.28 -15.19
CA GLY A 337 -25.82 -18.71 -16.23
C GLY A 337 -25.08 -18.38 -17.52
N THR A 338 -25.71 -17.55 -18.35
CA THR A 338 -25.17 -17.10 -19.63
C THR A 338 -25.27 -15.57 -19.70
N ALA A 339 -24.12 -14.89 -19.75
CA ALA A 339 -24.05 -13.46 -20.00
C ALA A 339 -24.24 -13.18 -21.50
N THR A 340 -25.04 -12.18 -21.84
CA THR A 340 -25.33 -11.80 -23.23
C THR A 340 -24.85 -10.38 -23.49
N PHE A 341 -24.10 -10.20 -24.57
CA PHE A 341 -23.66 -8.91 -25.07
C PHE A 341 -24.46 -8.57 -26.33
N ALA A 342 -25.11 -7.42 -26.34
CA ALA A 342 -25.70 -6.87 -27.55
C ALA A 342 -24.61 -6.39 -28.54
N ASP A 343 -25.02 -6.11 -29.77
CA ASP A 343 -24.19 -5.41 -30.76
C ASP A 343 -23.70 -4.07 -30.19
N GLY A 344 -22.38 -3.84 -30.17
CA GLY A 344 -21.75 -2.66 -29.58
C GLY A 344 -21.55 -2.69 -28.06
N GLN A 345 -22.02 -3.71 -27.34
CA GLN A 345 -21.84 -3.82 -25.89
C GLN A 345 -20.46 -4.39 -25.54
N THR A 346 -19.75 -3.77 -24.60
CA THR A 346 -18.36 -4.12 -24.23
C THR A 346 -18.21 -4.68 -22.81
N SER A 347 -19.25 -4.70 -21.98
CA SER A 347 -19.21 -5.30 -20.64
C SER A 347 -20.55 -5.92 -20.23
N ALA A 348 -20.48 -6.92 -19.37
CA ALA A 348 -21.62 -7.51 -18.66
C ALA A 348 -21.22 -7.76 -17.19
N ILE A 349 -22.12 -7.50 -16.24
CA ILE A 349 -21.86 -7.65 -14.80
C ILE A 349 -22.69 -8.83 -14.28
N VAL A 350 -22.06 -9.69 -13.48
CA VAL A 350 -22.71 -10.77 -12.74
C VAL A 350 -22.51 -10.53 -11.26
N SER A 351 -23.61 -10.40 -10.52
CA SER A 351 -23.59 -10.21 -9.07
C SER A 351 -23.71 -11.56 -8.35
N VAL A 352 -22.83 -11.82 -7.39
CA VAL A 352 -22.84 -12.99 -6.50
C VAL A 352 -23.13 -12.47 -5.09
N GLN A 353 -24.07 -13.08 -4.37
CA GLN A 353 -24.33 -12.68 -2.98
C GLN A 353 -23.25 -13.29 -2.07
N VAL A 354 -22.67 -12.46 -1.22
CA VAL A 354 -21.77 -12.87 -0.12
C VAL A 354 -22.61 -12.87 1.14
N GLN A 355 -22.38 -13.83 2.02
CA GLN A 355 -23.23 -14.09 3.16
C GLN A 355 -22.43 -13.84 4.43
N ASP A 356 -22.81 -12.76 5.08
CA ASP A 356 -22.24 -12.28 6.33
C ASP A 356 -22.75 -13.13 7.50
N ASP A 357 -21.84 -13.63 8.34
CA ASP A 357 -22.21 -14.27 9.60
C ASP A 357 -21.51 -13.68 10.84
N SER A 358 -21.02 -14.49 11.78
CA SER A 358 -20.44 -13.99 13.03
C SER A 358 -19.38 -14.95 13.60
N ASP A 359 -19.08 -16.01 12.87
CA ASP A 359 -18.15 -17.04 13.26
C ASP A 359 -16.82 -16.76 12.54
N PHE A 360 -15.72 -16.54 13.27
CA PHE A 360 -14.40 -16.48 12.63
C PHE A 360 -14.02 -17.83 12.01
N GLU A 361 -13.98 -17.87 10.69
CA GLU A 361 -13.61 -18.98 9.82
C GLU A 361 -12.28 -18.73 9.07
N GLY A 362 -11.81 -17.47 9.05
CA GLY A 362 -10.66 -16.94 8.32
C GLY A 362 -10.92 -16.78 6.82
N ASP A 363 -10.05 -16.07 6.09
CA ASP A 363 -10.23 -15.84 4.64
C ASP A 363 -10.55 -17.12 3.84
N GLU A 364 -11.74 -17.13 3.25
CA GLU A 364 -12.23 -18.23 2.45
C GLU A 364 -12.30 -17.86 0.96
N THR A 365 -12.34 -18.84 0.08
CA THR A 365 -12.23 -18.62 -1.37
C THR A 365 -13.25 -19.43 -2.15
N PHE A 366 -13.77 -18.84 -3.22
CA PHE A 366 -14.44 -19.54 -4.31
C PHE A 366 -13.92 -19.03 -5.65
N THR A 367 -14.28 -19.69 -6.75
CA THR A 367 -13.85 -19.26 -8.10
C THR A 367 -15.03 -18.90 -8.98
N PHE A 368 -14.87 -17.89 -9.83
CA PHE A 368 -15.80 -17.54 -10.90
C PHE A 368 -15.16 -17.83 -12.25
N THR A 369 -15.82 -18.65 -13.06
CA THR A 369 -15.28 -19.13 -14.34
C THR A 369 -16.19 -18.74 -15.50
N ILE A 370 -15.60 -18.40 -16.64
CA ILE A 370 -16.30 -18.14 -17.91
C ILE A 370 -15.86 -19.11 -19.00
N ASP A 371 -16.84 -19.65 -19.75
CA ASP A 371 -16.58 -20.61 -20.84
C ASP A 371 -17.68 -20.53 -21.93
N ASN A 372 -17.58 -21.37 -22.97
CA ASN A 372 -18.59 -21.55 -24.02
C ASN A 372 -19.01 -20.27 -24.74
N VAL A 373 -18.05 -19.42 -25.14
CA VAL A 373 -18.37 -18.22 -25.92
C VAL A 373 -19.01 -18.58 -27.27
N THR A 374 -20.09 -17.89 -27.64
CA THR A 374 -20.77 -18.05 -28.95
C THR A 374 -20.93 -16.71 -29.65
N GLY A 375 -21.31 -16.71 -30.94
CA GLY A 375 -21.56 -15.47 -31.70
C GLY A 375 -20.34 -14.87 -32.40
N GLY A 376 -19.23 -15.62 -32.48
CA GLY A 376 -18.04 -15.27 -33.28
C GLY A 376 -16.90 -14.67 -32.46
N ALA A 377 -17.13 -14.29 -31.20
CA ALA A 377 -16.06 -13.90 -30.28
C ALA A 377 -15.25 -15.10 -29.80
N THR A 378 -14.05 -14.85 -29.26
CA THR A 378 -13.17 -15.88 -28.67
C THR A 378 -12.92 -15.59 -27.18
N LEU A 379 -12.57 -16.61 -26.39
CA LEU A 379 -12.20 -16.43 -24.98
C LEU A 379 -10.70 -16.13 -24.84
N LEU A 380 -10.33 -15.20 -23.97
CA LEU A 380 -8.95 -14.91 -23.60
C LEU A 380 -8.81 -14.88 -22.07
N SER A 381 -7.59 -15.10 -21.58
CA SER A 381 -7.30 -14.96 -20.14
C SER A 381 -7.45 -13.49 -19.70
N PRO A 382 -7.92 -13.25 -18.46
CA PRO A 382 -8.30 -14.24 -17.45
C PRO A 382 -9.71 -14.84 -17.71
N ARG A 383 -9.83 -16.17 -17.55
CA ARG A 383 -11.10 -16.93 -17.69
C ARG A 383 -11.66 -17.43 -16.36
N THR A 384 -10.83 -17.36 -15.33
CA THR A 384 -11.15 -17.73 -13.95
C THR A 384 -10.67 -16.58 -13.08
N ALA A 385 -11.54 -16.12 -12.19
CA ALA A 385 -11.18 -15.29 -11.06
C ALA A 385 -11.29 -16.13 -9.78
N THR A 386 -10.28 -16.05 -8.92
CA THR A 386 -10.41 -16.46 -7.52
C THR A 386 -11.01 -15.27 -6.76
N ILE A 387 -12.08 -15.53 -6.03
CA ILE A 387 -12.73 -14.57 -5.15
C ILE A 387 -12.37 -14.99 -3.74
N THR A 388 -11.66 -14.11 -3.02
CA THR A 388 -11.42 -14.24 -1.59
C THR A 388 -12.54 -13.49 -0.87
N ILE A 389 -13.27 -14.21 -0.02
CA ILE A 389 -14.12 -13.63 1.01
C ILE A 389 -13.18 -13.37 2.18
N VAL A 390 -12.94 -12.09 2.46
CA VAL A 390 -12.17 -11.66 3.62
C VAL A 390 -13.13 -11.68 4.79
N ASP A 391 -12.87 -12.61 5.70
CA ASP A 391 -13.59 -12.76 6.95
C ASP A 391 -13.39 -11.49 7.77
N ASP A 392 -14.49 -10.89 8.21
CA ASP A 392 -14.49 -9.68 9.02
C ASP A 392 -14.46 -9.94 10.51
N GLU A 393 -14.55 -11.19 10.95
CA GLU A 393 -14.31 -11.54 12.34
C GLU A 393 -12.81 -11.68 12.65
N SER A 394 -12.50 -11.61 13.95
CA SER A 394 -11.16 -11.89 14.48
C SER A 394 -11.25 -12.80 15.69
N PRO A 395 -10.27 -13.71 15.91
CA PRO A 395 -10.30 -14.60 17.06
C PRO A 395 -10.10 -13.80 18.36
N ALA A 396 -11.15 -13.65 19.17
CA ALA A 396 -11.06 -12.95 20.46
C ALA A 396 -10.09 -13.66 21.42
N THR A 397 -9.11 -12.93 21.95
CA THR A 397 -8.14 -13.45 22.93
C THR A 397 -8.48 -12.96 24.35
N ALA A 398 -8.23 -13.79 25.37
CA ALA A 398 -8.44 -13.40 26.77
C ALA A 398 -7.42 -12.33 27.19
N LEU A 399 -7.88 -11.12 27.54
CA LEU A 399 -7.03 -10.02 27.98
C LEU A 399 -6.63 -10.17 29.44
N PHE A 400 -7.61 -10.41 30.30
CA PHE A 400 -7.40 -10.67 31.73
C PHE A 400 -8.61 -11.37 32.35
N SER A 401 -8.37 -11.99 33.51
CA SER A 401 -9.42 -12.58 34.32
C SER A 401 -9.12 -12.41 35.81
N TYR A 402 -10.14 -11.95 36.54
CA TYR A 402 -10.23 -11.94 37.99
C TYR A 402 -11.23 -13.01 38.42
N ASP A 403 -10.76 -14.24 38.68
CA ASP A 403 -11.56 -15.30 39.35
C ASP A 403 -12.16 -14.82 40.69
N ASN A 404 -11.51 -13.81 41.28
CA ASN A 404 -11.95 -13.00 42.41
C ASN A 404 -10.99 -11.84 42.61
N PHE A 405 -11.36 -10.88 43.46
CA PHE A 405 -10.58 -9.69 43.75
C PHE A 405 -9.63 -9.88 44.95
N ASN A 406 -8.92 -11.02 45.00
CA ASN A 406 -7.84 -11.21 45.99
C ASN A 406 -6.62 -10.31 45.75
N ASN A 407 -6.49 -9.80 44.52
CA ASN A 407 -5.46 -8.87 44.09
C ASN A 407 -6.12 -7.78 43.23
N THR A 408 -5.77 -6.51 43.48
CA THR A 408 -6.28 -5.35 42.74
C THR A 408 -5.13 -4.47 42.22
N ASN A 409 -3.92 -5.01 42.08
CA ASN A 409 -2.72 -4.22 41.73
C ASN A 409 -2.79 -3.53 40.36
N ASN A 410 -3.61 -4.04 39.43
CA ASN A 410 -3.80 -3.45 38.10
C ASN A 410 -5.08 -2.60 38.01
N LEU A 411 -5.72 -2.33 39.16
CA LEU A 411 -6.92 -1.52 39.26
C LEU A 411 -6.62 -0.27 40.06
N ASN A 412 -7.11 0.87 39.60
CA ASN A 412 -7.19 2.08 40.39
C ASN A 412 -8.54 2.13 41.09
N LEU A 413 -8.54 2.31 42.42
CA LEU A 413 -9.76 2.38 43.23
C LEU A 413 -9.93 3.83 43.70
N ASN A 414 -11.01 4.47 43.24
CA ASN A 414 -11.30 5.88 43.49
C ASN A 414 -12.52 6.05 44.39
N GLY A 415 -12.59 7.22 45.05
CA GLY A 415 -13.71 7.56 45.92
C GLY A 415 -13.82 6.60 47.11
N ASP A 416 -15.02 6.05 47.31
CA ASP A 416 -15.33 5.11 48.38
C ASP A 416 -15.03 3.64 48.01
N ALA A 417 -14.57 3.36 46.78
CA ALA A 417 -14.29 2.00 46.34
C ALA A 417 -13.14 1.36 47.15
N THR A 418 -13.36 0.15 47.64
CA THR A 418 -12.37 -0.61 48.42
C THR A 418 -12.37 -2.10 48.06
N ARG A 419 -11.31 -2.80 48.47
CA ARG A 419 -11.24 -4.26 48.39
C ARG A 419 -11.70 -4.87 49.72
N SER A 420 -12.84 -5.57 49.70
CA SER A 420 -13.42 -6.22 50.88
C SER A 420 -13.29 -7.74 50.79
N GLY A 421 -12.36 -8.34 51.54
CA GLY A 421 -12.15 -9.79 51.51
C GLY A 421 -11.60 -10.27 50.16
N ASN A 422 -12.41 -10.96 49.36
CA ASN A 422 -12.07 -11.42 48.00
C ASN A 422 -12.93 -10.71 46.93
N ARG A 423 -13.56 -9.59 47.29
CA ARG A 423 -14.54 -8.87 46.46
C ARG A 423 -14.09 -7.43 46.26
N LEU A 424 -14.54 -6.84 45.17
CA LEU A 424 -14.47 -5.40 44.97
C LEU A 424 -15.75 -4.79 45.51
N GLN A 425 -15.65 -3.78 46.37
CA GLN A 425 -16.80 -3.05 46.92
C GLN A 425 -16.73 -1.63 46.39
N LEU A 426 -17.68 -1.24 45.53
CA LEU A 426 -17.73 0.11 44.94
C LEU A 426 -18.35 1.10 45.94
N THR A 427 -19.38 0.69 46.68
CA THR A 427 -19.93 1.40 47.85
C THR A 427 -20.35 0.38 48.92
N ASP A 428 -20.49 0.82 50.17
CA ASP A 428 -21.05 0.07 51.29
C ASP A 428 -22.52 0.50 51.55
N THR A 429 -23.16 -0.09 52.55
CA THR A 429 -24.52 0.21 53.02
C THR A 429 -24.63 1.56 53.76
N VAL A 430 -24.10 2.62 53.15
CA VAL A 430 -24.05 4.01 53.65
C VAL A 430 -24.63 4.96 52.59
N ASP A 431 -25.20 6.09 53.02
CA ASP A 431 -25.71 7.13 52.13
C ASP A 431 -24.61 8.09 51.66
N TYR A 432 -24.80 8.66 50.46
CA TYR A 432 -23.93 9.62 49.80
C TYR A 432 -22.51 9.12 49.51
N GLU A 433 -22.36 7.83 49.18
CA GLU A 433 -21.09 7.28 48.71
C GLU A 433 -20.99 7.33 47.18
N THR A 434 -19.77 7.39 46.68
CA THR A 434 -19.45 7.33 45.24
C THR A 434 -18.10 6.65 45.07
N GLY A 435 -18.09 5.54 44.33
CA GLY A 435 -16.87 4.80 44.05
C GLY A 435 -16.73 4.49 42.57
N SER A 436 -15.48 4.41 42.11
CA SER A 436 -15.18 3.88 40.78
C SER A 436 -13.91 3.04 40.82
N VAL A 437 -13.82 2.09 39.89
CA VAL A 437 -12.64 1.26 39.70
C VAL A 437 -12.36 1.11 38.22
N PHE A 438 -11.15 1.44 37.78
CA PHE A 438 -10.72 1.30 36.39
C PHE A 438 -9.41 0.52 36.29
N LEU A 439 -9.20 -0.20 35.19
CA LEU A 439 -7.88 -0.71 34.85
C LEU A 439 -6.87 0.43 34.77
N LEU A 440 -5.62 0.15 35.12
CA LEU A 440 -4.52 1.10 34.92
C LEU A 440 -4.12 1.22 33.44
N GLN A 441 -4.36 0.17 32.66
CA GLN A 441 -4.05 0.07 31.24
C GLN A 441 -5.35 0.23 30.44
N PRO A 442 -5.43 1.16 29.48
CA PRO A 442 -6.58 1.27 28.60
C PRO A 442 -6.53 0.20 27.51
N LEU A 443 -7.70 -0.21 27.01
CA LEU A 443 -7.87 -0.98 25.78
C LEU A 443 -7.61 -0.07 24.58
N ALA A 444 -6.88 -0.53 23.56
CA ALA A 444 -6.82 0.17 22.28
C ALA A 444 -8.17 0.06 21.56
N ILE A 445 -8.64 1.14 20.94
CA ILE A 445 -9.91 1.17 20.21
C ILE A 445 -9.60 1.60 18.77
N ASP A 446 -10.15 0.88 17.82
CA ASP A 446 -10.19 1.17 16.39
C ASP A 446 -11.57 0.77 15.84
N ALA A 447 -11.75 0.86 14.51
CA ALA A 447 -13.01 0.55 13.85
C ALA A 447 -13.45 -0.91 14.06
N ASP A 448 -12.49 -1.83 14.18
CA ASP A 448 -12.72 -3.27 14.19
C ASP A 448 -12.65 -3.83 15.63
N THR A 449 -12.55 -2.97 16.65
CA THR A 449 -12.35 -3.42 18.03
C THR A 449 -13.61 -4.10 18.57
N SER A 450 -13.55 -5.42 18.72
CA SER A 450 -14.57 -6.27 19.32
C SER A 450 -14.16 -6.71 20.73
N PHE A 451 -15.09 -6.74 21.67
CA PHE A 451 -14.82 -7.26 23.02
C PHE A 451 -16.02 -7.98 23.62
N SER A 452 -15.72 -8.94 24.49
CA SER A 452 -16.72 -9.58 25.36
C SER A 452 -16.22 -9.52 26.79
N THR A 453 -17.07 -9.04 27.70
CA THR A 453 -16.78 -8.96 29.14
C THR A 453 -17.87 -9.67 29.91
N ASN A 454 -17.48 -10.41 30.95
CA ASN A 454 -18.42 -11.04 31.86
C ASN A 454 -18.01 -10.81 33.32
N PHE A 455 -18.99 -10.57 34.18
CA PHE A 455 -18.74 -10.33 35.60
C PHE A 455 -19.96 -10.69 36.43
N THR A 456 -19.70 -11.20 37.64
CA THR A 456 -20.72 -11.47 38.64
C THR A 456 -20.74 -10.36 39.68
N PHE A 457 -21.92 -9.80 39.95
CA PHE A 457 -22.12 -8.70 40.89
C PHE A 457 -23.26 -8.95 41.87
N GLN A 458 -23.30 -8.14 42.92
CA GLN A 458 -24.37 -8.10 43.93
C GLN A 458 -24.71 -6.66 44.27
N ILE A 459 -26.02 -6.36 44.30
CA ILE A 459 -26.56 -5.10 44.82
C ILE A 459 -27.51 -5.44 45.97
N GLY A 460 -27.32 -4.82 47.13
CA GLY A 460 -28.25 -5.02 48.24
C GLY A 460 -27.86 -4.36 49.56
N GLY A 461 -28.58 -4.73 50.61
CA GLY A 461 -28.38 -4.21 51.97
C GLY A 461 -29.34 -3.06 52.35
N GLY A 462 -29.93 -2.38 51.38
CA GLY A 462 -31.04 -1.42 51.56
C GLY A 462 -32.35 -1.95 50.99
N ALA A 463 -33.46 -1.69 51.69
CA ALA A 463 -34.77 -2.26 51.33
C ALA A 463 -35.43 -1.63 50.10
N ASP A 464 -35.06 -0.39 49.76
CA ASP A 464 -35.73 0.44 48.76
C ASP A 464 -34.83 0.76 47.55
N GLY A 465 -33.70 0.06 47.40
CA GLY A 465 -32.69 0.35 46.38
C GLY A 465 -31.86 1.61 46.70
N ALA A 466 -30.92 1.90 45.81
CA ALA A 466 -30.15 3.14 45.73
C ALA A 466 -29.80 3.40 44.25
N ASP A 467 -28.87 4.29 43.94
CA ASP A 467 -28.64 4.69 42.53
C ASP A 467 -28.07 3.56 41.64
N GLY A 468 -27.46 2.49 42.18
CA GLY A 468 -26.99 1.35 41.38
C GLY A 468 -25.50 1.35 41.05
N LEU A 469 -25.12 0.58 40.02
CA LEU A 469 -23.75 0.50 39.48
C LEU A 469 -23.73 0.51 37.95
N ALA A 470 -22.60 0.85 37.35
CA ALA A 470 -22.40 0.76 35.91
C ALA A 470 -21.06 0.09 35.54
N PHE A 471 -21.04 -0.64 34.43
CA PHE A 471 -19.80 -0.97 33.70
C PHE A 471 -19.49 0.19 32.74
N VAL A 472 -18.23 0.65 32.69
CA VAL A 472 -17.86 1.89 32.01
C VAL A 472 -16.61 1.70 31.15
N LEU A 473 -16.70 2.12 29.89
CA LEU A 473 -15.57 2.45 29.02
C LEU A 473 -15.43 3.97 28.96
N GLN A 474 -14.24 4.50 29.20
CA GLN A 474 -14.03 5.95 29.14
C GLN A 474 -12.61 6.36 28.74
N ASN A 475 -12.50 7.48 28.03
CA ASN A 475 -11.24 8.10 27.63
C ASN A 475 -11.17 9.57 28.08
N SER A 476 -11.72 9.86 29.25
CA SER A 476 -11.64 11.20 29.82
C SER A 476 -10.21 11.56 30.22
N GLY A 477 -9.90 12.86 30.29
CA GLY A 477 -8.59 13.34 30.72
C GLY A 477 -8.16 12.91 32.14
N ASN A 478 -9.09 12.39 32.95
CA ASN A 478 -8.78 11.83 34.27
C ASN A 478 -8.16 10.41 34.20
N GLY A 479 -8.21 9.76 33.04
CA GLY A 479 -7.73 8.39 32.84
C GLY A 479 -8.32 7.43 33.88
N SER A 480 -7.51 6.53 34.42
CA SER A 480 -7.96 5.59 35.47
C SER A 480 -8.39 6.25 36.80
N ASN A 481 -8.22 7.56 36.98
CA ASN A 481 -8.72 8.32 38.14
C ASN A 481 -10.15 8.86 37.95
N ALA A 482 -10.81 8.55 36.83
CA ALA A 482 -12.17 9.04 36.56
C ALA A 482 -13.14 8.66 37.69
N LEU A 483 -13.89 9.64 38.19
CA LEU A 483 -14.88 9.49 39.25
C LEU A 483 -16.04 10.45 38.95
N GLY A 484 -17.23 9.91 38.69
CA GLY A 484 -18.41 10.71 38.40
C GLY A 484 -19.07 11.29 39.65
N LEU A 485 -20.19 11.97 39.44
CA LEU A 485 -20.98 12.57 40.50
C LEU A 485 -21.74 11.52 41.31
N GLY A 486 -21.91 11.78 42.61
CA GLY A 486 -22.76 10.98 43.49
C GLY A 486 -24.21 11.47 43.51
N GLY A 487 -25.15 10.56 43.77
CA GLY A 487 -26.58 10.85 43.94
C GLY A 487 -27.35 10.97 42.62
N GLY A 488 -28.22 9.99 42.34
CA GLY A 488 -29.04 9.88 41.12
C GLY A 488 -28.23 9.85 39.82
N ALA A 489 -26.96 9.45 39.91
CA ALA A 489 -25.95 9.63 38.84
C ALA A 489 -24.98 8.43 38.73
N VAL A 490 -25.20 7.40 39.56
CA VAL A 490 -24.52 6.08 39.54
C VAL A 490 -22.99 6.13 39.55
N GLY A 491 -22.42 7.25 40.02
CA GLY A 491 -20.98 7.50 39.97
C GLY A 491 -20.42 7.65 38.55
N TYR A 492 -21.28 7.76 37.54
CA TYR A 492 -20.95 7.88 36.11
C TYR A 492 -21.08 9.30 35.59
N ALA A 493 -22.11 10.05 36.00
CA ALA A 493 -22.38 11.36 35.43
C ALA A 493 -21.18 12.32 35.57
N GLY A 494 -20.85 13.02 34.50
CA GLY A 494 -19.70 13.94 34.43
C GLY A 494 -18.36 13.30 34.03
N ILE A 495 -18.33 12.02 33.66
CA ILE A 495 -17.17 11.40 32.99
C ILE A 495 -17.36 11.53 31.46
N PRO A 496 -16.79 12.56 30.80
CA PRO A 496 -17.00 12.77 29.37
C PRO A 496 -16.29 11.69 28.53
N GLN A 497 -16.66 11.58 27.24
CA GLN A 497 -16.04 10.66 26.28
C GLN A 497 -16.06 9.22 26.81
N SER A 498 -17.27 8.73 27.04
CA SER A 498 -17.51 7.48 27.76
C SER A 498 -18.79 6.80 27.30
N LEU A 499 -18.84 5.48 27.52
CA LEU A 499 -19.99 4.61 27.30
C LEU A 499 -20.20 3.81 28.58
N ALA A 500 -21.43 3.72 29.06
CA ALA A 500 -21.76 2.99 30.28
C ALA A 500 -22.96 2.07 30.11
N ILE A 501 -22.91 0.93 30.80
CA ILE A 501 -24.00 -0.01 30.95
C ILE A 501 -24.42 0.07 32.41
N GLU A 502 -25.52 0.76 32.67
CA GLU A 502 -26.09 1.01 33.99
C GLU A 502 -26.96 -0.15 34.45
N PHE A 503 -26.90 -0.45 35.75
CA PHE A 503 -27.79 -1.37 36.45
C PHE A 503 -28.43 -0.61 37.61
N ASP A 504 -29.55 0.04 37.33
CA ASP A 504 -30.23 0.94 38.26
C ASP A 504 -31.20 0.19 39.18
N THR A 505 -31.30 0.69 40.41
CA THR A 505 -32.19 0.15 41.43
C THR A 505 -33.09 1.20 42.10
N TYR A 506 -33.17 2.42 41.57
CA TYR A 506 -33.92 3.49 42.22
C TYR A 506 -34.58 4.48 41.25
N ASP A 507 -35.92 4.54 41.29
CA ASP A 507 -36.73 5.50 40.54
C ASP A 507 -36.43 6.97 40.91
N ASN A 508 -35.60 7.61 40.10
CA ASN A 508 -35.20 9.02 40.18
C ASN A 508 -36.29 9.98 39.65
N GLY A 509 -37.38 9.47 39.08
CA GLY A 509 -38.55 10.24 38.68
C GLY A 509 -38.98 10.00 37.23
N PRO A 510 -39.71 10.94 36.60
CA PRO A 510 -40.42 10.66 35.35
C PRO A 510 -39.57 10.39 34.10
N ALA A 511 -38.26 10.65 34.15
CA ALA A 511 -37.30 10.38 33.08
C ALA A 511 -36.64 9.00 33.25
N ASP A 512 -36.73 8.42 34.45
CA ASP A 512 -36.19 7.11 34.79
C ASP A 512 -37.22 6.02 34.44
N PRO A 513 -36.83 4.96 33.72
CA PRO A 513 -37.71 3.85 33.37
C PRO A 513 -38.40 3.18 34.57
N SER A 514 -37.68 2.90 35.66
CA SER A 514 -38.16 2.23 36.87
C SER A 514 -37.05 2.00 37.89
N ASP A 515 -37.38 1.64 39.13
CA ASP A 515 -36.43 1.18 40.15
C ASP A 515 -35.75 -0.20 39.89
N ASN A 516 -35.76 -0.69 38.64
CA ASN A 516 -35.19 -1.97 38.24
C ASN A 516 -35.00 -2.05 36.72
N HIS A 517 -33.98 -1.39 36.17
CA HIS A 517 -33.70 -1.35 34.74
C HIS A 517 -32.20 -1.42 34.41
N ILE A 518 -31.90 -1.54 33.12
CA ILE A 518 -30.54 -1.52 32.55
C ILE A 518 -30.53 -0.51 31.41
N ASP A 519 -29.60 0.43 31.41
CA ASP A 519 -29.47 1.44 30.36
C ASP A 519 -28.08 1.41 29.70
N ILE A 520 -28.05 1.68 28.41
CA ILE A 520 -26.83 1.99 27.67
C ILE A 520 -26.75 3.51 27.55
N LEU A 521 -25.78 4.12 28.22
CA LEU A 521 -25.60 5.56 28.36
C LEU A 521 -24.30 6.02 27.70
N ARG A 522 -24.22 7.30 27.32
CA ARG A 522 -22.99 7.86 26.73
C ARG A 522 -22.67 9.27 27.23
N ASP A 523 -21.42 9.68 27.02
CA ASP A 523 -20.88 11.02 27.24
C ASP A 523 -20.94 11.51 28.70
N GLY A 524 -21.05 10.59 29.67
CA GLY A 524 -21.16 10.93 31.09
C GLY A 524 -22.49 11.61 31.42
N ASP A 525 -23.54 11.38 30.64
CA ASP A 525 -24.87 11.94 30.85
C ASP A 525 -25.88 10.81 31.02
N VAL A 526 -26.45 10.70 32.23
CA VAL A 526 -27.46 9.67 32.56
C VAL A 526 -28.81 9.92 31.88
N ASP A 527 -29.02 11.12 31.31
CA ASP A 527 -30.21 11.41 30.49
C ASP A 527 -29.96 11.11 29.00
N ASN A 528 -28.74 10.70 28.60
CA ASN A 528 -28.36 10.42 27.21
C ASN A 528 -28.33 8.91 26.93
N GLU A 529 -29.53 8.33 26.96
CA GLU A 529 -29.79 6.90 26.78
C GLU A 529 -29.83 6.51 25.29
N LEU A 530 -29.12 5.43 24.95
CA LEU A 530 -29.19 4.76 23.66
C LEU A 530 -30.26 3.66 23.64
N ALA A 531 -30.35 2.88 24.72
CA ALA A 531 -31.37 1.86 24.90
C ALA A 531 -31.54 1.42 26.37
N SER A 532 -32.79 1.20 26.78
CA SER A 532 -33.16 0.54 28.05
C SER A 532 -33.62 -0.91 27.91
N GLY A 533 -33.41 -1.70 28.97
CA GLY A 533 -34.00 -3.01 29.20
C GLY A 533 -34.53 -3.18 30.63
N THR A 534 -35.50 -4.07 30.82
CA THR A 534 -36.00 -4.43 32.16
C THR A 534 -35.69 -5.89 32.46
N PRO A 535 -34.86 -6.20 33.48
CA PRO A 535 -34.54 -7.58 33.83
C PRO A 535 -35.74 -8.31 34.46
N ALA A 536 -35.75 -9.63 34.34
CA ALA A 536 -36.85 -10.47 34.82
C ALA A 536 -36.85 -10.71 36.34
N PHE A 537 -35.81 -10.26 37.03
CA PHE A 537 -35.59 -10.39 38.47
C PHE A 537 -35.24 -9.03 39.07
N ASN A 538 -35.24 -8.97 40.41
CA ASN A 538 -34.98 -7.75 41.16
C ASN A 538 -33.47 -7.57 41.38
N LEU A 539 -32.90 -6.51 40.82
CA LEU A 539 -31.48 -6.18 40.94
C LEU A 539 -31.04 -5.94 42.40
N ASN A 540 -31.92 -5.44 43.27
CA ASN A 540 -31.61 -5.06 44.66
C ASN A 540 -31.89 -6.16 45.72
N ASP A 541 -32.12 -7.41 45.34
CA ASP A 541 -32.46 -8.46 46.33
C ASP A 541 -31.25 -9.14 47.01
N GLY A 542 -30.03 -8.74 46.65
CA GLY A 542 -28.77 -9.27 47.18
C GLY A 542 -28.34 -10.62 46.59
N THR A 543 -29.06 -11.14 45.58
CA THR A 543 -28.65 -12.33 44.84
C THR A 543 -27.44 -12.01 43.94
N ALA A 544 -26.55 -12.99 43.73
CA ALA A 544 -25.49 -12.86 42.73
C ALA A 544 -26.07 -12.95 41.33
N LEU A 545 -25.75 -11.98 40.48
CA LEU A 545 -26.17 -11.91 39.09
C LEU A 545 -24.94 -11.84 38.20
N THR A 546 -24.99 -12.51 37.05
CA THR A 546 -23.90 -12.47 36.07
C THR A 546 -24.36 -11.70 34.84
N ALA A 547 -23.57 -10.71 34.44
CA ALA A 547 -23.75 -9.97 33.20
C ALA A 547 -22.71 -10.42 32.16
N TRP A 548 -23.13 -10.42 30.90
CA TRP A 548 -22.23 -10.46 29.74
C TRP A 548 -22.52 -9.23 28.90
N ILE A 549 -21.47 -8.53 28.50
CA ILE A 549 -21.56 -7.41 27.57
C ILE A 549 -20.67 -7.79 26.39
N ASP A 550 -21.29 -7.95 25.23
CA ASP A 550 -20.62 -8.24 23.98
C ASP A 550 -20.72 -7.02 23.08
N TYR A 551 -19.60 -6.61 22.53
CA TYR A 551 -19.51 -5.58 21.51
C TYR A 551 -18.83 -6.16 20.29
N ASP A 552 -19.48 -5.97 19.15
CA ASP A 552 -19.02 -6.30 17.82
C ASP A 552 -18.69 -4.97 17.11
N GLY A 553 -17.40 -4.76 16.82
CA GLY A 553 -16.87 -3.57 16.15
C GLY A 553 -17.30 -3.44 14.70
N ASP A 554 -17.46 -4.57 14.02
CA ASP A 554 -17.79 -4.66 12.60
C ASP A 554 -19.24 -4.21 12.37
N THR A 555 -20.15 -4.73 13.20
CA THR A 555 -21.57 -4.33 13.14
C THR A 555 -21.91 -3.12 14.03
N ASN A 556 -20.97 -2.68 14.86
CA ASN A 556 -21.14 -1.68 15.92
C ASN A 556 -22.28 -2.04 16.90
N VAL A 557 -22.55 -3.33 17.12
CA VAL A 557 -23.64 -3.79 17.98
C VAL A 557 -23.12 -4.09 19.38
N LEU A 558 -23.73 -3.45 20.38
CA LEU A 558 -23.53 -3.71 21.79
C LEU A 558 -24.73 -4.47 22.37
N GLU A 559 -24.49 -5.64 22.96
CA GLU A 559 -25.52 -6.47 23.58
C GLU A 559 -25.21 -6.77 25.04
N VAL A 560 -26.20 -6.63 25.91
CA VAL A 560 -26.10 -6.89 27.34
C VAL A 560 -27.03 -8.02 27.73
N TYR A 561 -26.45 -9.07 28.29
CA TYR A 561 -27.14 -10.27 28.76
C TYR A 561 -27.08 -10.34 30.29
N LEU A 562 -28.15 -10.77 30.95
CA LEU A 562 -28.18 -10.87 32.41
C LEU A 562 -28.87 -12.16 32.89
N SER A 563 -28.27 -12.82 33.88
CA SER A 563 -28.73 -14.12 34.40
C SER A 563 -28.57 -14.21 35.92
N ASP A 564 -29.47 -14.95 36.58
CA ASP A 564 -29.34 -15.39 37.98
C ASP A 564 -28.64 -16.76 38.10
N THR A 565 -28.03 -17.22 37.01
CA THR A 565 -27.25 -18.46 36.91
C THR A 565 -25.95 -18.23 36.13
N ASP A 566 -25.01 -19.16 36.24
CA ASP A 566 -23.72 -19.11 35.53
C ASP A 566 -23.82 -19.41 34.01
N LEU A 567 -25.03 -19.34 33.42
CA LEU A 567 -25.26 -19.57 32.00
C LEU A 567 -25.74 -18.29 31.32
N LYS A 568 -25.05 -17.93 30.24
CA LYS A 568 -25.44 -16.82 29.36
C LYS A 568 -26.78 -17.13 28.67
N PRO A 569 -27.79 -16.25 28.77
CA PRO A 569 -29.04 -16.37 28.03
C PRO A 569 -28.83 -16.29 26.52
N ALA A 570 -29.72 -16.90 25.74
CA ALA A 570 -29.68 -16.84 24.27
C ALA A 570 -30.27 -15.54 23.68
N THR A 571 -30.76 -14.63 24.53
CA THR A 571 -31.36 -13.36 24.11
C THR A 571 -30.83 -12.26 25.00
N ALA A 572 -30.33 -11.18 24.41
CA ALA A 572 -29.92 -9.99 25.13
C ALA A 572 -31.10 -9.36 25.90
N THR A 573 -30.81 -8.79 27.06
CA THR A 573 -31.76 -8.00 27.85
C THR A 573 -31.93 -6.61 27.24
N VAL A 574 -30.85 -6.03 26.73
CA VAL A 574 -30.81 -4.76 25.99
C VAL A 574 -29.74 -4.86 24.90
N SER A 575 -29.99 -4.21 23.76
CA SER A 575 -29.09 -4.15 22.61
C SER A 575 -29.19 -2.77 21.95
N SER A 576 -28.07 -2.23 21.47
CA SER A 576 -28.01 -0.98 20.74
C SER A 576 -26.88 -1.01 19.71
N THR A 577 -27.05 -0.30 18.61
CA THR A 577 -25.93 0.03 17.70
C THR A 577 -25.24 1.30 18.20
N VAL A 578 -23.92 1.26 18.38
CA VAL A 578 -23.09 2.38 18.82
C VAL A 578 -21.67 2.19 18.28
N ASP A 579 -21.15 3.18 17.56
CA ASP A 579 -19.73 3.21 17.19
C ASP A 579 -18.91 3.66 18.41
N ILE A 580 -18.16 2.74 19.00
CA ILE A 580 -17.37 3.04 20.19
C ILE A 580 -16.11 3.83 19.88
N ALA A 581 -15.57 3.76 18.66
CA ALA A 581 -14.41 4.55 18.26
C ALA A 581 -14.81 6.03 18.12
N ASP A 582 -16.01 6.30 17.60
CA ASP A 582 -16.60 7.64 17.55
C ASP A 582 -16.84 8.23 18.96
N VAL A 583 -17.25 7.40 19.92
CA VAL A 583 -17.55 7.85 21.29
C VAL A 583 -16.29 7.98 22.14
N LEU A 584 -15.35 7.05 22.02
CA LEU A 584 -14.22 6.88 22.94
C LEU A 584 -12.90 7.38 22.34
N GLY A 585 -12.80 7.58 21.03
CA GLY A 585 -11.54 7.75 20.33
C GLY A 585 -10.74 6.44 20.28
N ASN A 586 -9.42 6.55 20.20
CA ASN A 586 -8.55 5.40 19.91
C ASN A 586 -8.14 4.53 21.12
N ARG A 587 -8.71 4.76 22.30
CA ARG A 587 -8.47 3.95 23.51
C ARG A 587 -9.56 4.16 24.54
N ALA A 588 -9.73 3.22 25.46
CA ALA A 588 -10.64 3.39 26.60
C ALA A 588 -10.17 2.65 27.85
N PHE A 589 -10.25 3.31 29.01
CA PHE A 589 -10.15 2.65 30.30
C PHE A 589 -11.44 1.92 30.62
N MET A 590 -11.31 0.64 30.95
CA MET A 590 -12.44 -0.22 31.29
C MET A 590 -12.57 -0.37 32.81
N GLY A 591 -13.80 -0.29 33.32
CA GLY A 591 -14.03 -0.28 34.75
C GLY A 591 -15.49 -0.23 35.16
N PHE A 592 -15.74 0.19 36.40
CA PHE A 592 -17.05 0.25 37.02
C PHE A 592 -17.22 1.50 37.88
N THR A 593 -18.45 1.98 38.00
CA THR A 593 -18.85 3.07 38.90
C THR A 593 -20.07 2.67 39.74
N ALA A 594 -20.25 3.27 40.91
CA ALA A 594 -21.48 3.13 41.70
C ALA A 594 -21.71 4.33 42.61
N ALA A 595 -22.97 4.56 43.00
CA ALA A 595 -23.35 5.56 44.00
C ALA A 595 -24.57 5.13 44.83
N THR A 596 -24.75 5.72 46.02
CA THR A 596 -25.88 5.39 46.92
C THR A 596 -26.89 6.51 47.14
N GLY A 597 -26.56 7.75 46.73
CA GLY A 597 -27.45 8.90 46.85
C GLY A 597 -27.99 9.11 48.26
N GLY A 598 -29.27 9.40 48.40
CA GLY A 598 -29.92 9.60 49.71
C GLY A 598 -30.29 8.30 50.44
N LEU A 599 -30.06 7.13 49.83
CA LEU A 599 -30.37 5.80 50.36
C LEU A 599 -29.08 5.00 50.56
N ASN A 600 -29.15 3.67 50.67
CA ASN A 600 -27.96 2.84 50.90
C ASN A 600 -28.06 1.51 50.18
N ASN A 601 -27.00 1.13 49.47
CA ASN A 601 -26.77 -0.21 48.95
C ASN A 601 -25.27 -0.48 48.90
N ALA A 602 -24.87 -1.71 49.23
CA ALA A 602 -23.56 -2.20 48.87
C ALA A 602 -23.62 -2.67 47.40
N HIS A 603 -22.66 -2.17 46.60
CA HIS A 603 -22.44 -2.59 45.22
C HIS A 603 -21.12 -3.35 45.16
N GLU A 604 -21.17 -4.66 44.90
CA GLU A 604 -20.00 -5.54 44.96
C GLU A 604 -19.80 -6.33 43.67
N LEU A 605 -18.55 -6.47 43.23
CA LEU A 605 -18.14 -7.42 42.20
C LEU A 605 -17.45 -8.64 42.81
N LEU A 606 -17.75 -9.81 42.27
CA LEU A 606 -17.27 -11.10 42.74
C LEU A 606 -16.14 -11.64 41.87
N ASP A 607 -16.26 -11.46 40.56
CA ASP A 607 -15.34 -11.84 39.50
C ASP A 607 -15.50 -10.90 38.30
N TRP A 608 -14.53 -10.93 37.38
CA TRP A 608 -14.56 -10.15 36.13
C TRP A 608 -13.56 -10.69 35.11
N GLU A 609 -14.00 -10.95 33.89
CA GLU A 609 -13.19 -11.44 32.77
C GLU A 609 -13.48 -10.64 31.49
N VAL A 610 -12.45 -10.43 30.68
CA VAL A 610 -12.54 -9.73 29.39
C VAL A 610 -11.72 -10.44 28.34
N SER A 611 -12.31 -10.59 27.15
CA SER A 611 -11.66 -10.98 25.91
C SER A 611 -11.87 -9.94 24.82
N SER A 612 -10.90 -9.77 23.93
CA SER A 612 -10.97 -8.84 22.80
C SER A 612 -10.04 -9.28 21.67
N ASN A 613 -10.30 -8.82 20.45
CA ASN A 613 -9.34 -8.86 19.34
C ASN A 613 -8.29 -7.72 19.43
N SER A 614 -8.52 -6.74 20.30
CA SER A 614 -7.59 -5.64 20.58
C SER A 614 -6.65 -5.95 21.77
N GLN A 615 -5.78 -5.02 22.13
CA GLN A 615 -4.76 -5.17 23.18
C GLN A 615 -4.84 -4.06 24.25
N LEU A 616 -4.38 -4.40 25.47
CA LEU A 616 -4.18 -3.39 26.51
C LEU A 616 -2.90 -2.60 26.22
N LEU A 617 -3.03 -1.27 26.17
CA LEU A 617 -1.91 -0.35 26.02
C LEU A 617 -1.14 -0.20 27.34
N PRO A 618 0.14 0.23 27.29
CA PRO A 618 0.85 0.68 28.49
C PRO A 618 0.05 1.77 29.22
N ALA A 619 0.06 1.74 30.55
CA ALA A 619 -0.56 2.80 31.34
C ALA A 619 0.15 4.13 31.06
N PRO A 620 -0.57 5.21 30.69
CA PRO A 620 0.06 6.50 30.50
C PRO A 620 0.75 6.96 31.79
N PRO A 621 1.92 7.61 31.70
CA PRO A 621 2.61 8.13 32.87
C PRO A 621 1.77 9.22 33.52
N THR A 622 1.45 9.06 34.81
CA THR A 622 0.63 10.03 35.57
C THR A 622 1.44 11.23 36.08
N SER A 623 2.77 11.15 36.02
CA SER A 623 3.73 12.20 36.39
C SER A 623 5.14 11.76 35.98
N GLY A 624 5.97 12.65 35.48
CA GLY A 624 7.37 12.33 35.15
C GLY A 624 8.16 13.55 34.71
N SER A 625 9.49 13.41 34.59
CA SER A 625 10.31 14.42 33.92
C SER A 625 10.42 14.06 32.44
N LEU A 626 10.15 15.03 31.56
CA LEU A 626 10.43 14.90 30.13
C LEU A 626 11.94 14.77 29.91
N THR A 627 12.36 13.72 29.23
CA THR A 627 13.73 13.50 28.77
C THR A 627 13.74 13.24 27.26
N THR A 628 14.92 13.39 26.64
CA THR A 628 15.13 13.03 25.24
C THR A 628 16.01 11.79 25.12
N GLU A 629 15.70 10.95 24.14
CA GLU A 629 16.49 9.77 23.78
C GLU A 629 16.86 9.84 22.30
N THR A 630 18.16 9.76 21.99
CA THR A 630 18.64 9.57 20.61
C THR A 630 18.31 8.16 20.16
N VAL A 631 17.57 8.03 19.07
CA VAL A 631 17.18 6.74 18.46
C VAL A 631 18.27 6.28 17.50
N VAL A 632 18.67 7.17 16.59
CA VAL A 632 19.73 6.92 15.59
C VAL A 632 20.38 8.23 15.19
N SER A 633 21.69 8.21 14.93
CA SER A 633 22.46 9.41 14.56
C SER A 633 23.51 9.12 13.49
N GLY A 634 24.11 10.18 12.95
CA GLY A 634 25.13 10.11 11.91
C GLY A 634 24.64 10.51 10.52
N PHE A 635 23.48 11.15 10.42
CA PHE A 635 22.93 11.67 9.16
C PHE A 635 23.57 13.01 8.78
N VAL A 636 23.52 13.32 7.49
CA VAL A 636 23.93 14.60 6.91
C VAL A 636 22.67 15.41 6.61
N LYS A 637 22.31 16.30 7.54
CA LYS A 637 21.12 17.14 7.46
C LYS A 637 19.84 16.33 7.20
N PRO A 638 19.43 15.47 8.14
CA PRO A 638 18.16 14.76 8.01
C PRO A 638 17.01 15.77 7.98
N THR A 639 16.00 15.49 7.18
CA THR A 639 14.86 16.40 6.95
C THR A 639 13.56 15.81 7.47
N ALA A 640 13.31 14.52 7.23
CA ALA A 640 12.06 13.89 7.62
C ALA A 640 12.22 12.41 8.01
N VAL A 641 11.20 11.88 8.67
CA VAL A 641 11.05 10.49 9.06
C VAL A 641 9.62 10.04 8.78
N ASP A 642 9.42 8.79 8.37
CA ASP A 642 8.10 8.15 8.34
C ASP A 642 8.23 6.62 8.49
N TRP A 643 7.14 5.91 8.80
CA TRP A 643 7.18 4.48 9.14
C TRP A 643 6.34 3.63 8.18
N SER A 644 6.74 2.36 8.01
CA SER A 644 5.79 1.35 7.54
C SER A 644 4.66 1.16 8.57
N PRO A 645 3.44 0.79 8.15
CA PRO A 645 2.29 0.65 9.05
C PRO A 645 2.51 -0.30 10.23
N ASP A 646 3.29 -1.36 10.03
CA ASP A 646 3.72 -2.32 11.07
C ASP A 646 4.75 -1.74 12.08
N GLY A 647 5.29 -0.56 11.80
CA GLY A 647 6.36 0.10 12.56
C GLY A 647 7.74 -0.55 12.45
N GLU A 648 7.92 -1.56 11.59
CA GLU A 648 9.19 -2.29 11.48
C GLU A 648 10.28 -1.52 10.72
N ASN A 649 9.87 -0.70 9.75
CA ASN A 649 10.76 0.16 8.97
C ASN A 649 10.53 1.62 9.35
N MET A 650 11.61 2.32 9.70
CA MET A 650 11.64 3.78 9.81
C MET A 650 12.48 4.32 8.65
N TYR A 651 11.86 5.06 7.73
CA TYR A 651 12.52 5.72 6.62
C TYR A 651 12.95 7.12 7.05
N ILE A 652 14.18 7.53 6.75
CA ILE A 652 14.75 8.82 7.15
C ILE A 652 15.35 9.50 5.93
N SER A 653 14.85 10.68 5.56
CA SER A 653 15.37 11.45 4.43
C SER A 653 16.48 12.41 4.85
N GLU A 654 17.47 12.59 3.98
CA GLU A 654 18.54 13.57 4.08
C GLU A 654 18.36 14.64 2.99
N GLN A 655 18.63 15.90 3.32
CA GLN A 655 18.43 17.05 2.41
C GLN A 655 19.04 16.82 1.01
N GLY A 656 20.17 16.12 0.96
CA GLY A 656 20.91 15.81 -0.26
C GLY A 656 20.27 14.77 -1.18
N GLY A 657 19.09 14.23 -0.86
CA GLY A 657 18.37 13.29 -1.73
C GLY A 657 18.57 11.82 -1.40
N VAL A 658 19.13 11.50 -0.23
CA VAL A 658 19.28 10.11 0.23
C VAL A 658 18.16 9.78 1.19
N VAL A 659 17.59 8.59 1.08
CA VAL A 659 16.70 8.03 2.12
C VAL A 659 17.37 6.81 2.71
N GLN A 660 17.53 6.82 4.02
CA GLN A 660 17.96 5.66 4.80
C GLN A 660 16.73 4.93 5.33
N VAL A 661 16.88 3.66 5.67
CA VAL A 661 15.89 2.86 6.38
C VAL A 661 16.53 2.19 7.57
N LEU A 662 15.91 2.34 8.74
CA LEU A 662 16.26 1.66 9.97
C LEU A 662 15.28 0.52 10.18
N ARG A 663 15.77 -0.72 10.14
CA ARG A 663 15.01 -1.94 10.44
C ARG A 663 15.80 -2.77 11.44
N ASN A 664 15.17 -3.23 12.52
CA ASN A 664 15.81 -4.05 13.57
C ASN A 664 17.10 -3.43 14.15
N GLY A 665 17.13 -2.10 14.28
CA GLY A 665 18.30 -1.36 14.76
C GLY A 665 19.48 -1.30 13.78
N GLN A 666 19.31 -1.79 12.55
CA GLN A 666 20.30 -1.71 11.48
C GLN A 666 19.89 -0.67 10.44
N LEU A 667 20.80 0.26 10.15
CA LEU A 667 20.62 1.29 9.15
C LEU A 667 21.18 0.82 7.78
N SER A 668 20.42 1.05 6.71
CA SER A 668 20.85 0.85 5.32
C SER A 668 20.27 1.94 4.41
N THR A 669 20.84 2.12 3.23
CA THR A 669 20.32 3.06 2.23
C THR A 669 19.14 2.42 1.49
N PHE A 670 17.99 3.08 1.55
CA PHE A 670 16.80 2.69 0.79
C PHE A 670 16.91 3.15 -0.67
N ILE A 671 17.16 4.45 -0.89
CA ILE A 671 17.40 5.06 -2.22
C ILE A 671 18.43 6.19 -2.11
N ASP A 672 19.24 6.37 -3.16
CA ASP A 672 20.08 7.55 -3.36
C ASP A 672 19.61 8.29 -4.62
N PHE A 673 18.95 9.42 -4.40
CA PHE A 673 18.38 10.29 -5.42
C PHE A 673 19.14 11.62 -5.52
N SER A 674 20.39 11.66 -5.05
CA SER A 674 21.21 12.86 -4.99
C SER A 674 21.51 13.48 -6.35
N ASP A 675 21.47 12.70 -7.43
CA ASP A 675 21.65 13.21 -8.79
C ASP A 675 20.42 13.96 -9.35
N GLU A 676 19.25 13.80 -8.71
CA GLU A 676 18.01 14.51 -9.08
C GLU A 676 17.65 15.65 -8.13
N VAL A 677 18.34 15.77 -6.99
CA VAL A 677 17.95 16.67 -5.91
C VAL A 677 18.86 17.89 -5.84
N ASN A 678 18.27 19.08 -5.87
CA ASN A 678 18.97 20.33 -5.61
C ASN A 678 19.03 20.63 -4.10
N GLY A 679 20.08 20.17 -3.42
CA GLY A 679 20.28 20.30 -1.96
C GLY A 679 20.85 21.64 -1.47
N THR A 680 20.56 22.74 -2.16
CA THR A 680 21.14 24.07 -1.88
C THR A 680 20.24 24.91 -0.99
N ARG A 681 20.80 25.47 0.12
CA ARG A 681 20.07 26.32 1.10
C ARG A 681 18.90 25.57 1.76
N ASP A 682 17.67 26.02 1.52
CA ASP A 682 16.44 25.47 2.08
C ASP A 682 15.79 24.48 1.09
N ARG A 683 16.42 24.25 -0.07
CA ARG A 683 16.02 23.24 -1.04
C ARG A 683 16.60 21.88 -0.68
N GLY A 684 16.02 20.84 -1.26
CA GLY A 684 16.49 19.46 -1.13
C GLY A 684 15.33 18.49 -1.22
N LEU A 685 15.57 17.26 -0.76
CA LEU A 685 14.52 16.32 -0.36
C LEU A 685 14.01 16.76 1.01
N LEU A 686 12.84 17.40 1.03
CA LEU A 686 12.35 18.07 2.22
C LEU A 686 11.40 17.20 3.02
N ASP A 687 10.67 16.29 2.39
CA ASP A 687 9.74 15.43 3.10
C ASP A 687 9.48 14.11 2.36
N ILE A 688 9.03 13.12 3.12
CA ILE A 688 8.66 11.79 2.64
C ILE A 688 7.34 11.35 3.25
N ALA A 689 6.61 10.48 2.56
CA ALA A 689 5.46 9.78 3.12
C ALA A 689 5.48 8.31 2.70
N VAL A 690 4.99 7.43 3.54
CA VAL A 690 4.78 6.01 3.29
C VAL A 690 3.28 5.78 3.09
N HIS A 691 2.92 4.96 2.10
CA HIS A 691 1.52 4.64 1.87
C HIS A 691 0.90 3.95 3.10
N PRO A 692 -0.30 4.36 3.58
CA PRO A 692 -0.91 3.77 4.79
C PRO A 692 -1.31 2.31 4.59
N ASP A 693 -1.70 1.92 3.37
CA ASP A 693 -1.91 0.53 2.95
C ASP A 693 -0.67 0.01 2.21
N PHE A 694 0.44 -0.11 2.94
CA PHE A 694 1.77 -0.34 2.37
C PHE A 694 1.94 -1.75 1.77
N GLU A 695 1.22 -2.75 2.28
CA GLU A 695 1.32 -4.12 1.79
C GLU A 695 0.75 -4.26 0.37
N ASN A 696 -0.38 -3.60 0.09
CA ASN A 696 -0.98 -3.60 -1.24
C ASN A 696 -0.40 -2.52 -2.15
N ASN A 697 0.06 -1.42 -1.56
CA ASN A 697 0.63 -0.28 -2.27
C ASN A 697 1.99 0.07 -1.66
N PRO A 698 3.07 -0.68 -1.97
CA PRO A 698 4.38 -0.49 -1.35
C PRO A 698 5.09 0.74 -1.91
N TYR A 699 4.50 1.92 -1.73
CA TYR A 699 4.96 3.19 -2.28
C TYR A 699 5.54 4.09 -1.19
N VAL A 700 6.71 4.65 -1.49
CA VAL A 700 7.33 5.74 -0.72
C VAL A 700 7.34 6.98 -1.60
N TYR A 701 6.87 8.09 -1.05
CA TYR A 701 6.69 9.37 -1.72
C TYR A 701 7.84 10.31 -1.34
N LEU A 702 8.43 10.98 -2.33
CA LEU A 702 9.60 11.84 -2.19
C LEU A 702 9.24 13.25 -2.68
N LEU A 703 9.23 14.25 -1.80
CA LEU A 703 8.97 15.65 -2.15
C LEU A 703 10.26 16.48 -2.12
N TYR A 704 10.66 17.00 -3.27
CA TYR A 704 11.98 17.60 -3.43
C TYR A 704 12.05 18.75 -4.43
N THR A 705 13.10 19.57 -4.33
CA THR A 705 13.49 20.50 -5.40
C THR A 705 14.39 19.77 -6.41
N TYR A 706 14.02 19.85 -7.69
CA TYR A 706 14.54 19.03 -8.77
C TYR A 706 15.72 19.69 -9.50
N ASP A 707 16.78 18.92 -9.70
CA ASP A 707 17.86 19.17 -10.66
C ASP A 707 17.62 18.29 -11.91
N PRO A 708 17.20 18.88 -13.05
CA PRO A 708 17.00 18.10 -14.26
C PRO A 708 18.35 17.72 -14.91
N PRO A 709 18.42 16.68 -15.76
CA PRO A 709 19.68 16.16 -16.32
C PRO A 709 20.56 17.21 -17.02
N GLU A 710 19.96 18.27 -17.57
CA GLU A 710 20.65 19.38 -18.25
C GLU A 710 21.61 20.15 -17.34
N VAL A 711 21.47 20.08 -16.01
CA VAL A 711 22.43 20.69 -15.08
C VAL A 711 23.84 20.12 -15.27
N TYR A 712 23.95 18.84 -15.66
CA TYR A 712 25.23 18.16 -15.86
C TYR A 712 25.93 18.60 -17.16
N GLU A 713 25.21 19.20 -18.10
CA GLU A 713 25.80 19.87 -19.26
C GLU A 713 26.43 21.23 -18.87
N ASN A 714 26.08 21.73 -17.68
CA ASN A 714 26.45 23.06 -17.17
C ASN A 714 27.30 22.99 -15.89
N THR A 715 28.02 21.88 -15.65
CA THR A 715 28.86 21.67 -14.45
C THR A 715 29.86 22.78 -14.12
N GLY A 716 30.28 23.57 -15.11
CA GLY A 716 31.19 24.71 -14.92
C GLY A 716 30.51 26.04 -14.54
N ASP A 717 29.18 26.09 -14.56
CA ASP A 717 28.40 27.28 -14.22
C ASP A 717 28.04 27.32 -12.73
N ASN A 718 28.09 28.51 -12.12
CA ASN A 718 27.88 28.67 -10.68
C ASN A 718 26.39 28.74 -10.29
N LEU A 719 25.46 28.78 -11.25
CA LEU A 719 24.01 28.82 -11.04
C LEU A 719 23.32 27.64 -11.70
N ALA A 720 23.70 27.32 -12.93
CA ALA A 720 23.01 26.33 -13.76
C ALA A 720 23.54 24.90 -13.60
N GLY A 721 24.70 24.70 -12.97
CA GLY A 721 25.25 23.36 -12.70
C GLY A 721 24.50 22.57 -11.62
N PRO A 722 24.88 21.29 -11.38
CA PRO A 722 24.26 20.44 -10.36
C PRO A 722 24.51 21.00 -8.96
N ASP A 723 23.46 20.97 -8.14
CA ASP A 723 23.41 21.50 -6.78
C ASP A 723 23.97 22.93 -6.73
N LYS A 724 23.38 23.82 -7.54
CA LYS A 724 23.72 25.25 -7.62
C LYS A 724 22.50 26.14 -7.40
N ASN A 725 22.78 27.41 -7.18
CA ASN A 725 21.84 28.44 -6.72
C ASN A 725 20.93 29.03 -7.81
N GLY A 726 20.92 28.49 -9.02
CA GLY A 726 20.03 28.97 -10.07
C GLY A 726 18.56 28.73 -9.73
N ASN A 727 17.62 29.36 -10.46
CA ASN A 727 16.20 29.00 -10.36
C ASN A 727 16.04 27.50 -10.61
N ARG A 728 15.08 26.88 -9.92
CA ARG A 728 14.72 25.46 -10.03
C ARG A 728 13.20 25.29 -10.02
N ALA A 729 12.77 24.04 -9.97
CA ALA A 729 11.38 23.64 -9.84
C ALA A 729 11.25 22.49 -8.84
N GLY A 730 10.04 22.22 -8.33
CA GLY A 730 9.77 21.12 -7.41
C GLY A 730 9.22 19.86 -8.10
N ARG A 731 9.34 18.72 -7.44
CA ARG A 731 8.69 17.45 -7.84
C ARG A 731 8.21 16.66 -6.62
N LEU A 732 7.14 15.92 -6.83
CA LEU A 732 6.72 14.79 -6.00
C LEU A 732 6.84 13.53 -6.85
N THR A 733 7.63 12.57 -6.39
CA THR A 733 7.84 11.28 -7.07
C THR A 733 7.55 10.15 -6.10
N ARG A 734 6.81 9.13 -6.53
CA ARG A 734 6.72 7.86 -5.78
C ARG A 734 7.68 6.83 -6.34
N VAL A 735 8.16 5.96 -5.47
CA VAL A 735 8.95 4.76 -5.81
C VAL A 735 8.31 3.53 -5.18
N THR A 736 8.55 2.36 -5.77
CA THR A 736 8.04 1.09 -5.22
C THR A 736 9.10 0.47 -4.30
N ALA A 737 8.78 0.22 -3.04
CA ALA A 737 9.61 -0.52 -2.11
C ALA A 737 9.63 -2.02 -2.47
N ASP A 738 10.80 -2.64 -2.39
CA ASP A 738 11.00 -4.03 -2.80
C ASP A 738 10.62 -5.00 -1.67
N THR A 739 9.49 -5.69 -1.86
CA THR A 739 9.01 -6.77 -1.00
C THR A 739 10.07 -7.86 -0.74
N ALA A 740 10.96 -8.13 -1.71
CA ALA A 740 12.00 -9.16 -1.59
C ALA A 740 13.09 -8.80 -0.57
N THR A 741 13.17 -7.52 -0.19
CA THR A 741 14.11 -6.99 0.81
C THR A 741 13.42 -6.58 2.10
N SER A 742 12.18 -7.03 2.31
CA SER A 742 11.33 -6.55 3.42
C SER A 742 11.19 -5.03 3.40
N TYR A 743 11.07 -4.47 2.20
CA TYR A 743 10.89 -3.02 1.94
C TYR A 743 12.10 -2.15 2.33
N THR A 744 13.28 -2.74 2.54
CA THR A 744 14.50 -2.00 2.90
C THR A 744 15.26 -1.43 1.69
N THR A 745 14.84 -1.77 0.48
CA THR A 745 15.33 -1.20 -0.78
C THR A 745 14.15 -0.86 -1.69
N PHE A 746 14.39 -0.15 -2.78
CA PHE A 746 13.38 0.16 -3.80
C PHE A 746 13.61 -0.65 -5.09
N VAL A 747 12.55 -0.80 -5.88
CA VAL A 747 12.60 -1.39 -7.23
C VAL A 747 13.17 -0.35 -8.20
N GLU A 748 14.37 -0.59 -8.72
CA GLU A 748 15.03 0.32 -9.68
C GLU A 748 14.16 0.54 -10.93
N GLY A 749 13.98 1.80 -11.33
CA GLY A 749 13.16 2.16 -12.49
C GLY A 749 11.65 2.22 -12.22
N SER A 750 11.22 2.17 -10.95
CA SER A 750 9.82 2.24 -10.54
C SER A 750 9.31 3.67 -10.26
N GLU A 751 10.13 4.67 -10.53
CA GLU A 751 9.82 6.07 -10.26
C GLU A 751 8.61 6.55 -11.08
N VAL A 752 7.66 7.20 -10.41
CA VAL A 752 6.52 7.87 -11.05
C VAL A 752 6.42 9.29 -10.49
N THR A 753 6.63 10.30 -11.33
CA THR A 753 6.39 11.70 -10.96
C THR A 753 4.89 11.96 -10.92
N LEU A 754 4.37 12.34 -9.75
CA LEU A 754 2.96 12.63 -9.50
C LEU A 754 2.65 14.12 -9.61
N LEU A 755 3.60 14.97 -9.20
CA LEU A 755 3.51 16.42 -9.35
C LEU A 755 4.82 16.99 -9.86
N GLY A 756 4.72 17.98 -10.74
CA GLY A 756 5.89 18.61 -11.34
C GLY A 756 6.44 17.84 -12.54
N GLU A 757 5.61 17.12 -13.29
CA GLU A 757 6.01 16.48 -14.55
C GLU A 757 6.61 17.53 -15.50
N ASN A 758 6.00 18.72 -15.55
CA ASN A 758 6.47 19.84 -16.35
C ASN A 758 7.55 20.71 -15.66
N SER A 759 8.11 20.28 -14.53
CA SER A 759 9.32 20.87 -13.91
C SER A 759 10.58 20.57 -14.74
N THR A 760 10.58 21.01 -16.00
CA THR A 760 11.62 20.76 -17.00
C THR A 760 12.53 21.97 -17.17
N TRP A 761 13.72 21.74 -17.72
CA TRP A 761 14.72 22.78 -17.98
C TRP A 761 14.19 23.99 -18.75
N ASP A 762 13.29 23.79 -19.71
CA ASP A 762 12.75 24.87 -20.55
C ASP A 762 11.74 25.77 -19.81
N ASN A 763 11.20 25.31 -18.67
CA ASN A 763 10.16 26.01 -17.93
C ASN A 763 10.71 26.92 -16.81
N PHE A 764 12.03 26.96 -16.59
CA PHE A 764 12.67 27.90 -15.67
C PHE A 764 14.05 28.35 -16.19
N ASN A 765 14.56 29.48 -15.70
CA ASN A 765 15.88 29.99 -16.08
C ASN A 765 16.96 29.61 -15.07
N ALA A 766 17.61 28.47 -15.27
CA ALA A 766 18.68 27.96 -14.41
C ALA A 766 19.91 28.89 -14.29
N PHE A 767 20.08 29.84 -15.22
CA PHE A 767 21.20 30.79 -15.24
C PHE A 767 20.90 32.09 -14.48
N ALA A 768 19.67 32.25 -13.99
CA ALA A 768 19.29 33.34 -13.10
C ALA A 768 19.16 32.82 -11.68
N ASN A 769 19.32 33.71 -10.70
CA ASN A 769 19.00 33.43 -9.30
C ASN A 769 18.04 34.49 -8.79
N SER A 770 16.78 34.11 -8.74
CA SER A 770 15.67 35.02 -8.49
C SER A 770 15.54 35.44 -7.04
N THR A 771 16.30 34.83 -6.13
CA THR A 771 16.49 35.34 -4.77
C THR A 771 17.08 36.76 -4.78
N ASN A 772 17.92 37.06 -5.79
CA ASN A 772 18.66 38.32 -5.90
C ASN A 772 18.37 39.10 -7.19
N ASP A 773 17.97 38.42 -8.26
CA ASP A 773 17.54 39.02 -9.53
C ASP A 773 16.02 39.05 -9.65
N PHE A 774 15.46 40.26 -9.65
CA PHE A 774 14.02 40.50 -9.68
C PHE A 774 13.60 41.13 -11.01
N THR A 775 14.52 41.17 -11.96
CA THR A 775 14.22 41.51 -13.35
C THR A 775 13.90 40.27 -14.17
N GLU A 776 14.25 39.09 -13.65
CA GLU A 776 13.89 37.80 -14.22
C GLU A 776 12.37 37.57 -14.14
N PRO A 777 11.70 37.21 -15.25
CA PRO A 777 10.29 36.83 -15.24
C PRO A 777 10.01 35.63 -14.34
N PRO A 778 8.75 35.45 -13.88
CA PRO A 778 8.36 34.24 -13.16
C PRO A 778 8.58 32.99 -14.03
N ALA A 779 9.13 31.93 -13.44
CA ALA A 779 9.17 30.60 -14.06
C ALA A 779 7.75 30.02 -14.27
N GLY A 780 7.64 29.07 -15.21
CA GLY A 780 6.39 28.35 -15.44
C GLY A 780 5.28 29.14 -16.12
N ILE A 781 5.62 30.17 -16.90
CA ILE A 781 4.65 30.98 -17.65
C ILE A 781 4.82 30.77 -19.14
N ASN A 782 3.74 30.34 -19.80
CA ASN A 782 3.70 30.16 -21.25
C ASN A 782 3.80 31.51 -21.99
N PRO A 783 4.22 31.52 -23.28
CA PRO A 783 4.31 32.75 -24.08
C PRO A 783 3.00 33.54 -24.23
N ASN A 784 1.85 32.89 -24.01
CA ASN A 784 0.53 33.50 -24.02
C ASN A 784 0.12 34.12 -22.66
N GLY A 785 0.95 33.97 -21.62
CA GLY A 785 0.72 34.45 -20.26
C GLY A 785 -0.04 33.50 -19.34
N THR A 786 -0.36 32.27 -19.74
CA THR A 786 -0.99 31.27 -18.86
C THR A 786 0.06 30.46 -18.09
N ASN A 787 -0.30 29.95 -16.91
CA ASN A 787 0.58 29.02 -16.18
C ASN A 787 0.84 27.76 -17.00
N VAL A 788 2.02 27.18 -16.82
CA VAL A 788 2.34 25.83 -17.27
C VAL A 788 1.59 24.84 -16.37
N GLN A 789 0.94 23.89 -17.00
CA GLN A 789 0.24 22.80 -16.33
C GLN A 789 1.26 21.94 -15.57
N ASP A 790 0.95 21.53 -14.34
CA ASP A 790 1.77 20.70 -13.49
C ASP A 790 3.23 21.18 -13.31
N PHE A 791 3.41 22.46 -13.00
CA PHE A 791 4.71 23.08 -12.73
C PHE A 791 4.77 23.64 -11.31
N ILE A 792 5.78 23.22 -10.55
CA ILE A 792 6.05 23.71 -9.20
C ILE A 792 7.21 24.71 -9.26
N ALA A 793 6.91 25.98 -9.06
CA ALA A 793 7.91 27.04 -9.23
C ALA A 793 8.82 27.19 -8.00
N SER A 794 10.14 27.14 -8.21
CA SER A 794 11.17 27.36 -7.18
C SER A 794 12.21 28.38 -7.66
N ASP A 795 11.74 29.59 -8.01
CA ASP A 795 12.59 30.69 -8.47
C ASP A 795 13.64 31.08 -7.40
N SER A 796 13.25 31.11 -6.11
CA SER A 796 14.16 31.41 -5.00
C SER A 796 14.90 30.17 -4.48
N GLU A 797 16.01 30.40 -3.77
CA GLU A 797 16.76 29.42 -2.98
C GLU A 797 16.02 28.96 -1.70
N SER A 798 14.80 29.46 -1.48
CA SER A 798 13.95 29.19 -0.31
C SER A 798 12.46 29.18 -0.72
N HIS A 799 11.57 28.80 0.20
CA HIS A 799 10.12 28.67 0.00
C HIS A 799 9.72 27.79 -1.19
N THR A 800 10.43 26.68 -1.36
CA THR A 800 10.26 25.82 -2.53
C THR A 800 9.10 24.84 -2.36
N VAL A 801 9.38 23.55 -2.20
CA VAL A 801 8.41 22.57 -1.70
C VAL A 801 8.31 22.65 -0.17
N GLY A 802 7.36 21.95 0.43
CA GLY A 802 7.18 21.87 1.88
C GLY A 802 7.10 20.42 2.35
N SER A 803 5.87 19.94 2.53
CA SER A 803 5.54 18.68 3.21
C SER A 803 4.56 17.82 2.42
N VAL A 804 4.56 16.52 2.67
CA VAL A 804 3.66 15.52 2.07
C VAL A 804 3.12 14.58 3.14
N GLU A 805 1.81 14.37 3.17
CA GLU A 805 1.15 13.56 4.21
C GLU A 805 -0.16 12.94 3.69
N PHE A 806 -0.53 11.77 4.21
CA PHE A 806 -1.82 11.14 3.89
C PHE A 806 -2.94 11.69 4.76
N GLY A 807 -4.06 12.02 4.13
CA GLY A 807 -5.29 12.33 4.86
C GLY A 807 -6.04 11.06 5.28
N THR A 808 -7.00 11.23 6.20
CA THR A 808 -7.92 10.15 6.62
C THR A 808 -8.83 9.65 5.50
N ASP A 809 -8.86 10.36 4.37
CA ASP A 809 -9.58 10.03 3.15
C ASP A 809 -8.73 9.21 2.14
N GLY A 810 -7.50 8.86 2.51
CA GLY A 810 -6.55 8.14 1.64
C GLY A 810 -5.92 9.02 0.55
N ALA A 811 -6.22 10.31 0.50
CA ALA A 811 -5.62 11.24 -0.45
C ALA A 811 -4.26 11.73 0.04
N LEU A 812 -3.41 12.15 -0.91
CA LEU A 812 -2.12 12.76 -0.58
C LEU A 812 -2.25 14.28 -0.52
N TYR A 813 -1.89 14.87 0.61
CA TYR A 813 -1.82 16.31 0.81
C TYR A 813 -0.39 16.77 0.62
N VAL A 814 -0.20 17.89 -0.08
CA VAL A 814 1.15 18.41 -0.42
C VAL A 814 1.20 19.92 -0.22
N THR A 815 2.12 20.42 0.60
CA THR A 815 2.33 21.86 0.73
C THR A 815 3.44 22.35 -0.20
N ILE A 816 3.18 23.47 -0.86
CA ILE A 816 4.10 24.12 -1.79
C ILE A 816 4.23 25.59 -1.39
N GLY A 817 5.46 26.05 -1.17
CA GLY A 817 5.76 27.44 -0.85
C GLY A 817 5.52 28.39 -2.02
N ASP A 818 5.64 29.69 -1.76
CA ASP A 818 5.42 30.72 -2.77
C ASP A 818 6.52 30.76 -3.84
N GLY A 819 7.65 30.08 -3.64
CA GLY A 819 8.81 29.99 -4.50
C GLY A 819 9.50 31.33 -4.79
N ALA A 820 9.09 32.40 -4.12
CA ALA A 820 9.52 33.77 -4.36
C ALA A 820 10.60 34.18 -3.35
N SER A 821 11.27 35.32 -3.61
CA SER A 821 12.36 35.73 -2.73
C SER A 821 11.88 36.11 -1.32
N TYR A 822 12.49 35.47 -0.31
CA TYR A 822 12.24 35.77 1.10
C TYR A 822 12.80 37.12 1.57
N ASN A 823 13.75 37.71 0.83
CA ASN A 823 14.61 38.78 1.37
C ASN A 823 14.11 40.21 1.09
N ARG A 824 13.12 40.38 0.20
CA ARG A 824 12.44 41.65 -0.10
C ARG A 824 11.16 41.39 -0.88
N VAL A 825 10.30 42.40 -0.97
CA VAL A 825 9.05 42.32 -1.75
C VAL A 825 9.35 41.84 -3.16
N ASP A 826 8.73 40.72 -3.53
CA ASP A 826 8.87 40.05 -4.80
C ASP A 826 7.51 39.92 -5.46
N ASP A 827 7.29 40.65 -6.55
CA ASP A 827 6.00 40.67 -7.26
C ASP A 827 5.60 39.27 -7.77
N ARG A 828 6.53 38.32 -7.89
CA ARG A 828 6.21 36.92 -8.25
C ARG A 828 5.34 36.23 -7.20
N ALA A 829 5.38 36.64 -5.93
CA ALA A 829 4.58 36.05 -4.86
C ALA A 829 3.07 36.22 -5.08
N VAL A 830 2.61 37.12 -5.96
CA VAL A 830 1.19 37.26 -6.28
C VAL A 830 0.57 35.99 -6.90
N ARG A 831 1.39 35.09 -7.46
CA ARG A 831 0.95 33.82 -8.05
C ARG A 831 0.22 32.91 -7.06
N VAL A 832 0.46 33.06 -5.77
CA VAL A 832 -0.17 32.20 -4.74
C VAL A 832 -1.68 32.41 -4.65
N GLN A 833 -2.18 33.55 -5.14
CA GLN A 833 -3.62 33.84 -5.21
C GLN A 833 -4.25 33.38 -6.53
N ASP A 834 -3.45 32.89 -7.48
CA ASP A 834 -3.93 32.24 -8.70
C ASP A 834 -4.14 30.75 -8.43
N ILE A 835 -5.38 30.27 -8.60
CA ILE A 835 -5.73 28.86 -8.44
C ILE A 835 -5.23 27.99 -9.60
N ASP A 836 -4.83 28.58 -10.73
CA ASP A 836 -4.20 27.86 -11.84
C ASP A 836 -2.68 27.72 -11.66
N ASN A 837 -2.13 28.13 -10.51
CA ASN A 837 -0.72 28.04 -10.17
C ASN A 837 -0.53 27.22 -8.87
N LEU A 838 0.45 26.32 -8.85
CA LEU A 838 0.67 25.40 -7.74
C LEU A 838 1.46 26.02 -6.56
N SER A 839 2.06 27.20 -6.71
CA SER A 839 2.79 27.85 -5.62
C SER A 839 1.88 28.42 -4.53
N GLY A 840 2.33 28.34 -3.28
CA GLY A 840 1.63 28.85 -2.10
C GLY A 840 0.30 28.14 -1.84
N LYS A 841 0.30 26.81 -1.93
CA LYS A 841 -0.89 25.94 -1.85
C LYS A 841 -0.70 24.81 -0.85
N VAL A 842 -1.83 24.33 -0.34
CA VAL A 842 -2.00 22.94 0.08
C VAL A 842 -2.75 22.25 -1.05
N LEU A 843 -2.15 21.25 -1.67
CA LEU A 843 -2.73 20.43 -2.71
C LEU A 843 -3.32 19.17 -2.08
N ARG A 844 -4.34 18.59 -2.71
CA ARG A 844 -4.91 17.28 -2.35
C ARG A 844 -5.10 16.48 -3.63
N VAL A 845 -4.39 15.37 -3.76
CA VAL A 845 -4.29 14.61 -5.01
C VAL A 845 -4.43 13.11 -4.78
N ASP A 846 -4.80 12.41 -5.83
CA ASP A 846 -4.80 10.95 -5.86
C ASP A 846 -3.35 10.42 -5.72
N PRO A 847 -3.08 9.49 -4.79
CA PRO A 847 -1.73 9.03 -4.47
C PRO A 847 -1.12 8.13 -5.55
N LEU A 848 -1.89 7.70 -6.55
CA LEU A 848 -1.40 6.84 -7.64
C LEU A 848 -1.12 7.62 -8.92
N THR A 849 -1.90 8.67 -9.17
CA THR A 849 -1.92 9.41 -10.44
C THR A 849 -1.43 10.85 -10.30
N GLY A 850 -1.53 11.45 -9.11
CA GLY A 850 -1.27 12.88 -8.91
C GLY A 850 -2.39 13.80 -9.41
N ASP A 851 -3.51 13.22 -9.85
CA ASP A 851 -4.69 13.96 -10.30
C ASP A 851 -5.44 14.62 -9.14
N GLY A 852 -6.09 15.75 -9.43
CA GLY A 852 -6.99 16.40 -8.50
C GLY A 852 -8.30 15.62 -8.32
N LEU A 853 -8.71 15.46 -7.07
CA LEU A 853 -9.93 14.73 -6.73
C LEU A 853 -11.20 15.53 -7.09
N SER A 854 -12.26 14.82 -7.48
CA SER A 854 -13.47 15.45 -8.02
C SER A 854 -14.27 16.30 -7.02
N ASP A 855 -14.04 16.10 -5.73
CA ASP A 855 -14.60 16.83 -4.60
C ASP A 855 -13.69 17.99 -4.13
N ASN A 856 -12.52 18.20 -4.76
CA ASN A 856 -11.69 19.36 -4.48
C ASN A 856 -12.43 20.66 -4.83
N PRO A 857 -12.21 21.74 -4.05
CA PRO A 857 -13.01 22.97 -4.09
C PRO A 857 -12.92 23.73 -5.42
N PHE A 858 -11.86 23.52 -6.19
CA PHE A 858 -11.62 24.20 -7.46
C PHE A 858 -11.61 23.25 -8.68
N PHE A 859 -12.10 22.01 -8.50
CA PHE A 859 -12.24 21.03 -9.56
C PHE A 859 -13.12 21.56 -10.71
N ASN A 860 -12.65 21.42 -11.95
CA ASN A 860 -13.32 21.96 -13.14
C ASN A 860 -13.79 20.89 -14.14
N GLY A 861 -13.69 19.61 -13.80
CA GLY A 861 -13.98 18.48 -14.69
C GLY A 861 -12.76 17.91 -15.42
N ASP A 862 -11.60 18.57 -15.33
CA ASP A 862 -10.31 18.08 -15.80
C ASP A 862 -9.45 17.79 -14.56
N ALA A 863 -9.22 16.50 -14.26
CA ALA A 863 -8.56 16.07 -13.03
C ALA A 863 -7.09 16.47 -13.00
N ASP A 864 -6.42 16.51 -14.14
CA ASP A 864 -5.02 16.92 -14.21
C ASP A 864 -4.89 18.44 -14.01
N ALA A 865 -5.86 19.28 -14.37
CA ALA A 865 -5.72 20.74 -14.30
C ALA A 865 -5.19 21.26 -12.96
N ASN A 866 -4.23 22.20 -12.96
CA ASN A 866 -3.60 22.73 -11.72
C ASN A 866 -4.61 23.08 -10.63
N ARG A 867 -5.69 23.77 -10.99
CA ARG A 867 -6.76 24.15 -10.06
C ARG A 867 -7.47 22.97 -9.42
N SER A 868 -7.61 21.86 -10.16
CA SER A 868 -8.28 20.66 -9.66
C SER A 868 -7.49 20.00 -8.53
N LYS A 869 -6.18 20.25 -8.45
CA LYS A 869 -5.29 19.78 -7.38
C LYS A 869 -5.32 20.67 -6.12
N VAL A 870 -5.85 21.89 -6.21
CA VAL A 870 -5.80 22.86 -5.11
C VAL A 870 -6.86 22.56 -4.05
N TYR A 871 -6.42 22.39 -2.80
CA TYR A 871 -7.29 22.23 -1.63
C TYR A 871 -7.41 23.52 -0.80
N GLN A 872 -6.28 24.14 -0.47
CA GLN A 872 -6.21 25.46 0.19
C GLN A 872 -5.15 26.32 -0.49
N LEU A 873 -5.21 27.63 -0.28
CA LEU A 873 -4.31 28.59 -0.92
C LEU A 873 -3.90 29.74 -0.01
N GLY A 874 -2.89 30.48 -0.46
CA GLY A 874 -2.46 31.71 0.19
C GLY A 874 -1.54 31.48 1.38
N VAL A 875 -0.68 30.46 1.31
CA VAL A 875 0.45 30.24 2.23
C VAL A 875 1.75 30.79 1.62
N ARG A 876 2.71 31.13 2.48
CA ARG A 876 4.02 31.69 2.10
C ARG A 876 5.10 30.62 2.00
N ASN A 877 5.39 29.97 3.12
CA ASN A 877 6.42 28.95 3.29
C ASN A 877 5.94 27.93 4.32
N SER A 878 5.00 27.12 3.87
CA SER A 878 4.38 26.02 4.60
C SER A 878 5.32 24.81 4.70
N PHE A 879 6.40 24.92 5.48
CA PHE A 879 7.47 23.91 5.51
C PHE A 879 7.02 22.53 6.03
N ARG A 880 6.09 22.51 7.00
CA ARG A 880 5.48 21.29 7.56
C ARG A 880 3.98 21.45 7.71
N MET A 881 3.26 20.35 7.59
CA MET A 881 1.86 20.24 8.01
C MET A 881 1.69 19.05 8.97
N ALA A 882 0.51 18.95 9.57
CA ALA A 882 0.02 17.76 10.22
C ALA A 882 -1.47 17.59 9.91
N ILE A 883 -1.90 16.35 9.73
CA ILE A 883 -3.32 16.01 9.60
C ILE A 883 -3.76 15.28 10.85
N ASP A 884 -4.75 15.84 11.55
CA ASP A 884 -5.30 15.16 12.73
C ASP A 884 -6.07 13.90 12.30
N PRO A 885 -5.62 12.69 12.68
CA PRO A 885 -6.23 11.45 12.22
C PRO A 885 -7.66 11.25 12.77
N VAL A 886 -8.05 12.01 13.80
CA VAL A 886 -9.40 11.95 14.38
C VAL A 886 -10.37 12.89 13.67
N THR A 887 -9.94 14.11 13.33
CA THR A 887 -10.85 15.14 12.77
C THR A 887 -10.68 15.37 11.27
N GLY A 888 -9.60 14.87 10.67
CA GLY A 888 -9.22 15.15 9.29
C GLY A 888 -8.81 16.60 9.01
N LEU A 889 -8.61 17.41 10.06
CA LEU A 889 -8.20 18.81 9.91
C LEU A 889 -6.72 18.92 9.55
N VAL A 890 -6.42 19.77 8.57
CA VAL A 890 -5.06 20.07 8.12
C VAL A 890 -4.53 21.30 8.85
N TYR A 891 -3.48 21.11 9.64
CA TYR A 891 -2.75 22.18 10.31
C TYR A 891 -1.47 22.48 9.55
N THR A 892 -1.30 23.71 9.09
CA THR A 892 -0.13 24.13 8.29
C THR A 892 0.67 25.17 9.05
N GLY A 893 1.92 24.85 9.37
CA GLY A 893 2.87 25.83 9.92
C GLY A 893 3.42 26.69 8.78
N ASP A 894 3.10 27.97 8.76
CA ASP A 894 3.50 28.90 7.70
C ASP A 894 4.50 29.93 8.21
N VAL A 895 5.71 29.90 7.64
CA VAL A 895 6.76 30.86 7.98
C VAL A 895 6.47 32.20 7.33
N GLY A 896 6.14 33.20 8.15
CA GLY A 896 5.67 34.51 7.68
C GLY A 896 6.79 35.44 7.21
N TRP A 897 6.43 36.69 6.91
CA TRP A 897 7.31 37.65 6.24
C TRP A 897 8.48 38.10 7.11
N GLY A 898 8.15 38.69 8.26
CA GLY A 898 9.13 39.27 9.16
C GLY A 898 8.50 39.87 10.41
N THR A 899 7.27 39.47 10.71
CA THR A 899 6.57 39.92 11.91
C THR A 899 5.79 38.80 12.56
N TRP A 900 5.22 37.88 11.79
CA TRP A 900 4.37 36.82 12.32
C TRP A 900 4.79 35.46 11.81
N GLU A 901 4.57 34.45 12.63
CA GLU A 901 4.54 33.04 12.28
C GLU A 901 3.12 32.53 12.51
N GLU A 902 2.68 31.53 11.74
CA GLU A 902 1.28 31.12 11.73
C GLU A 902 1.12 29.60 11.82
N ILE A 903 0.09 29.16 12.54
CA ILE A 903 -0.54 27.85 12.34
C ILE A 903 -1.88 28.13 11.67
N ASN A 904 -2.00 27.72 10.41
CA ASN A 904 -3.19 27.87 9.59
C ASN A 904 -4.02 26.58 9.64
N VAL A 905 -5.35 26.72 9.74
CA VAL A 905 -6.30 25.61 9.70
C VAL A 905 -7.57 26.08 8.99
N GLY A 906 -8.18 25.21 8.20
CA GLY A 906 -9.43 25.50 7.50
C GLY A 906 -9.93 24.32 6.68
N GLY A 907 -11.18 24.41 6.22
CA GLY A 907 -11.75 23.43 5.31
C GLY A 907 -11.31 23.61 3.85
N PRO A 908 -11.86 22.80 2.92
CA PRO A 908 -11.63 22.94 1.49
C PRO A 908 -11.92 24.37 1.00
N GLY A 909 -10.98 24.96 0.27
CA GLY A 909 -11.11 26.27 -0.36
C GLY A 909 -10.68 27.45 0.52
N SER A 910 -10.17 27.19 1.72
CA SER A 910 -9.67 28.22 2.62
C SER A 910 -8.51 29.01 2.00
N ASN A 911 -8.56 30.34 2.10
CA ASN A 911 -7.52 31.24 1.61
C ASN A 911 -6.90 31.99 2.79
N PHE A 912 -5.65 31.67 3.14
CA PHE A 912 -4.95 32.27 4.29
C PHE A 912 -4.39 33.68 3.98
N GLY A 913 -4.44 34.09 2.72
CA GLY A 913 -4.35 35.49 2.31
C GLY A 913 -2.96 36.00 1.94
N TRP A 914 -1.89 35.20 2.06
CA TRP A 914 -0.57 35.58 1.54
C TRP A 914 -0.64 35.91 0.03
N PRO A 915 0.10 36.91 -0.51
CA PRO A 915 0.99 37.84 0.18
C PRO A 915 0.27 39.11 0.65
N TYR A 916 -1.05 39.19 0.49
CA TYR A 916 -1.81 40.41 0.76
C TYR A 916 -2.18 40.56 2.23
N PHE A 917 -2.25 39.45 2.95
CA PHE A 917 -2.49 39.35 4.38
C PHE A 917 -1.40 38.51 5.04
N GLU A 918 -1.25 38.74 6.34
CA GLU A 918 -0.44 37.98 7.29
C GLU A 918 -1.21 38.01 8.63
N GLY A 919 -0.89 37.10 9.53
CA GLY A 919 -1.48 36.94 10.85
C GLY A 919 -1.24 38.15 11.77
N SER A 920 -1.95 38.14 12.88
CA SER A 920 -1.91 39.17 13.91
C SER A 920 -2.60 38.70 15.19
N ASP A 921 -2.42 39.46 16.28
CA ASP A 921 -3.14 39.24 17.56
C ASP A 921 -4.68 39.27 17.42
N THR A 922 -5.21 39.73 16.29
CA THR A 922 -6.66 39.89 16.04
C THR A 922 -7.18 39.11 14.83
N GLY A 923 -6.42 38.12 14.35
CA GLY A 923 -6.70 37.38 13.11
C GLY A 923 -5.79 37.85 11.96
N SER A 924 -6.30 38.06 10.75
CA SER A 924 -5.49 38.49 9.60
C SER A 924 -5.44 40.01 9.43
N GLN A 925 -4.28 40.55 9.04
CA GLN A 925 -4.08 41.96 8.72
C GLN A 925 -3.41 42.16 7.36
N GLN A 926 -3.63 43.31 6.72
CA GLN A 926 -2.99 43.61 5.43
C GLN A 926 -1.47 43.68 5.58
N GLN A 927 -0.77 42.90 4.75
CA GLN A 927 0.68 42.89 4.73
C GLN A 927 1.20 44.21 4.13
N ALA A 928 1.72 45.09 4.99
CA ALA A 928 2.14 46.43 4.63
C ALA A 928 3.16 46.46 3.48
N ALA A 929 4.06 45.48 3.43
CA ALA A 929 5.11 45.37 2.41
C ALA A 929 4.55 45.15 0.99
N TYR A 930 3.49 44.36 0.86
CA TYR A 930 2.85 44.01 -0.42
C TYR A 930 1.62 44.87 -0.75
N SER A 931 1.13 45.66 0.22
CA SER A 931 -0.11 46.44 0.11
C SER A 931 -0.18 47.39 -1.09
N GLN A 932 0.95 47.83 -1.64
CA GLN A 932 1.00 48.78 -2.76
C GLN A 932 0.97 48.13 -4.15
N LEU A 933 1.01 46.80 -4.23
CA LEU A 933 0.89 46.09 -5.51
C LEU A 933 -0.49 46.31 -6.12
N THR A 934 -0.55 46.28 -7.46
CA THR A 934 -1.81 46.53 -8.19
C THR A 934 -2.82 45.42 -7.87
N GLU A 935 -2.34 44.20 -7.80
CA GLU A 935 -3.07 42.97 -7.52
C GLU A 935 -3.59 42.97 -6.07
N ALA A 936 -2.76 43.42 -5.10
CA ALA A 936 -3.19 43.59 -3.71
C ALA A 936 -4.34 44.60 -3.59
N GLN A 937 -4.22 45.75 -4.25
CA GLN A 937 -5.29 46.75 -4.28
C GLN A 937 -6.56 46.22 -4.94
N GLN A 938 -6.45 45.40 -5.98
CA GLN A 938 -7.61 44.74 -6.60
C GLN A 938 -8.26 43.74 -5.64
N PHE A 939 -7.47 42.93 -4.96
CA PHE A 939 -7.95 41.98 -3.95
C PHE A 939 -8.71 42.69 -2.84
N TYR A 940 -8.14 43.74 -2.24
CA TYR A 940 -8.82 44.52 -1.19
C TYR A 940 -10.12 45.17 -1.68
N ASN A 941 -10.15 45.67 -2.91
CA ASN A 941 -11.34 46.27 -3.49
C ASN A 941 -12.43 45.24 -3.86
N SER A 942 -12.06 43.97 -4.05
CA SER A 942 -13.01 42.90 -4.33
C SER A 942 -13.87 42.55 -3.11
N GLY A 943 -13.35 42.78 -1.90
CA GLY A 943 -13.98 42.36 -0.65
C GLY A 943 -13.88 40.86 -0.37
N ALA A 944 -12.97 40.14 -1.05
CA ALA A 944 -12.66 38.75 -0.74
C ALA A 944 -12.24 38.59 0.73
N GLU A 945 -12.80 37.58 1.39
CA GLU A 945 -12.46 37.24 2.77
C GLU A 945 -11.26 36.30 2.79
N VAL A 946 -10.51 36.35 3.89
CA VAL A 946 -9.37 35.46 4.17
C VAL A 946 -9.64 34.71 5.46
N THR A 947 -9.16 33.47 5.56
CA THR A 947 -9.20 32.66 6.76
C THR A 947 -8.11 33.14 7.72
N ALA A 948 -8.47 33.35 8.98
CA ALA A 948 -7.52 33.73 10.01
C ALA A 948 -6.73 32.51 10.50
N PRO A 949 -5.44 32.66 10.85
CA PRO A 949 -4.67 31.58 11.46
C PRO A 949 -5.27 31.20 12.82
N LEU A 950 -5.13 29.93 13.21
CA LEU A 950 -5.49 29.44 14.54
C LEU A 950 -4.58 30.05 15.61
N VAL A 951 -3.28 30.10 15.31
CA VAL A 951 -2.24 30.69 16.14
C VAL A 951 -1.42 31.65 15.29
N ALA A 952 -1.20 32.86 15.77
CA ALA A 952 -0.25 33.81 15.20
C ALA A 952 0.74 34.26 16.27
N LEU A 953 2.05 34.09 16.01
CA LEU A 953 3.10 34.42 16.96
C LEU A 953 3.96 35.58 16.43
N ASN A 954 4.03 36.67 17.20
CA ASN A 954 4.80 37.84 16.80
C ASN A 954 6.30 37.67 17.08
N HIS A 955 7.16 37.92 16.09
CA HIS A 955 8.62 37.83 16.23
C HIS A 955 9.16 38.68 17.39
N ALA A 956 8.68 39.91 17.54
CA ALA A 956 9.22 40.85 18.51
C ALA A 956 8.79 40.56 19.96
N SER A 957 7.60 40.00 20.16
CA SER A 957 7.11 39.70 21.52
C SER A 957 7.40 38.27 21.97
N THR A 958 7.43 37.31 21.05
CA THR A 958 7.64 35.91 21.39
C THR A 958 9.09 35.47 21.21
N GLY A 959 9.84 36.10 20.30
CA GLY A 959 11.21 35.73 19.97
C GLY A 959 11.33 34.70 18.84
N ILE A 960 10.22 34.13 18.37
CA ILE A 960 10.19 33.21 17.23
C ILE A 960 10.63 33.92 15.94
N ASN A 961 11.21 33.17 15.01
CA ASN A 961 11.55 33.67 13.67
C ASN A 961 11.23 32.68 12.53
N ALA A 962 10.86 31.44 12.86
CA ALA A 962 10.40 30.41 11.95
C ALA A 962 9.62 29.37 12.78
N ILE A 963 8.44 29.01 12.29
CA ILE A 963 7.63 27.91 12.81
C ILE A 963 7.88 26.63 12.01
N VAL A 964 8.00 25.51 12.71
CA VAL A 964 8.01 24.17 12.11
C VAL A 964 6.84 23.41 12.70
N MET A 965 5.83 23.12 11.88
CA MET A 965 4.70 22.30 12.30
C MET A 965 5.21 20.93 12.77
N GLY A 966 4.72 20.50 13.93
CA GLY A 966 4.80 19.13 14.38
C GLY A 966 3.44 18.47 14.24
N ASP A 967 3.17 17.47 15.06
CA ASP A 967 1.99 16.61 14.94
C ASP A 967 0.88 16.92 15.96
N VAL A 968 -0.31 16.36 15.75
CA VAL A 968 -1.40 16.33 16.72
C VAL A 968 -1.29 15.05 17.54
N TYR A 969 -1.04 15.19 18.84
CA TYR A 969 -0.76 14.03 19.67
C TYR A 969 -2.02 13.20 19.96
N ARG A 970 -2.07 11.98 19.42
CA ARG A 970 -3.13 10.98 19.67
C ARG A 970 -2.60 9.73 20.39
N GLY A 971 -1.34 9.75 20.82
CA GLY A 971 -0.69 8.64 21.48
C GLY A 971 -1.08 8.47 22.96
N SER A 972 -0.55 7.40 23.56
CA SER A 972 -0.74 7.07 24.97
C SER A 972 0.50 7.16 25.83
N ALA A 973 1.67 7.41 25.23
CA ALA A 973 2.94 7.44 25.94
C ALA A 973 3.12 8.67 26.83
N TYR A 974 2.35 9.74 26.61
CA TYR A 974 2.40 11.00 27.38
C TYR A 974 1.21 11.14 28.33
N PRO A 975 1.33 12.02 29.35
CA PRO A 975 0.22 12.37 30.21
C PRO A 975 -1.05 12.75 29.42
N THR A 976 -2.22 12.39 29.94
CA THR A 976 -3.51 12.51 29.23
C THR A 976 -3.87 13.95 28.86
N GLU A 977 -3.31 14.95 29.54
CA GLU A 977 -3.48 16.36 29.21
C GLU A 977 -2.92 16.77 27.84
N TYR A 978 -1.99 16.01 27.26
CA TYR A 978 -1.44 16.31 25.93
C TYR A 978 -2.23 15.67 24.79
N TYR A 979 -3.22 14.82 25.10
CA TYR A 979 -4.02 14.17 24.06
C TYR A 979 -4.88 15.19 23.31
N GLY A 980 -4.71 15.26 21.99
CA GLY A 980 -5.33 16.23 21.10
C GLY A 980 -4.62 17.58 21.04
N ASP A 981 -3.49 17.75 21.75
CA ASP A 981 -2.68 18.95 21.63
C ASP A 981 -1.88 18.94 20.31
N ILE A 982 -1.72 20.13 19.74
CA ILE A 982 -0.94 20.35 18.53
C ILE A 982 0.48 20.74 18.92
N PHE A 983 1.49 20.05 18.39
CA PHE A 983 2.90 20.33 18.66
C PHE A 983 3.57 21.09 17.53
N PHE A 984 4.52 21.96 17.85
CA PHE A 984 5.35 22.66 16.87
C PHE A 984 6.66 23.13 17.47
N ASN A 985 7.68 23.31 16.63
CA ASN A 985 8.95 23.90 17.03
C ASN A 985 9.01 25.40 16.70
N ASP A 986 9.38 26.18 17.71
CA ASP A 986 9.80 27.58 17.62
C ASP A 986 11.31 27.60 17.32
N LEU A 987 11.64 27.47 16.04
CA LEU A 987 12.99 27.13 15.56
C LEU A 987 14.04 28.15 16.00
N GLY A 988 13.66 29.43 16.01
CA GLY A 988 14.54 30.53 16.41
C GLY A 988 14.98 30.50 17.87
N GLN A 989 14.21 29.82 18.72
CA GLN A 989 14.47 29.71 20.14
C GLN A 989 14.87 28.29 20.57
N GLY A 990 14.67 27.30 19.71
CA GLY A 990 14.86 25.89 20.04
C GLY A 990 13.89 25.44 21.12
N VAL A 991 12.62 25.83 21.00
CA VAL A 991 11.56 25.53 21.98
C VAL A 991 10.47 24.73 21.28
N VAL A 992 10.13 23.56 21.80
CA VAL A 992 8.93 22.83 21.38
C VAL A 992 7.75 23.32 22.21
N ARG A 993 6.65 23.61 21.54
CA ARG A 993 5.42 24.11 22.13
C ARG A 993 4.26 23.17 21.83
N ASN A 994 3.29 23.14 22.73
CA ASN A 994 2.00 22.49 22.52
C ASN A 994 0.88 23.53 22.57
N VAL A 995 -0.15 23.36 21.71
CA VAL A 995 -1.37 24.16 21.67
C VAL A 995 -2.52 23.28 22.12
N SER A 996 -3.13 23.63 23.26
CA SER A 996 -4.29 22.89 23.77
C SER A 996 -5.59 23.49 23.26
N LEU A 997 -6.49 22.63 22.78
CA LEU A 997 -7.78 23.02 22.22
C LEU A 997 -8.94 22.62 23.13
N ASP A 998 -10.01 23.42 23.15
CA ASP A 998 -11.30 22.96 23.68
C ASP A 998 -12.05 22.09 22.66
N ALA A 999 -13.15 21.47 23.10
CA ALA A 999 -13.98 20.62 22.24
C ALA A 999 -14.60 21.35 21.02
N ALA A 1000 -14.57 22.69 20.99
CA ALA A 1000 -15.01 23.49 19.85
C ALA A 1000 -13.85 23.94 18.95
N GLY A 1001 -12.63 23.44 19.20
CA GLY A 1001 -11.42 23.75 18.43
C GLY A 1001 -10.80 25.10 18.76
N ASN A 1002 -11.19 25.77 19.86
CA ASN A 1002 -10.58 27.04 20.25
C ASN A 1002 -9.32 26.82 21.08
N VAL A 1003 -8.30 27.64 20.85
CA VAL A 1003 -7.07 27.62 21.64
C VAL A 1003 -7.35 28.03 23.08
N THR A 1004 -6.99 27.15 24.02
CA THR A 1004 -7.09 27.40 25.47
C THR A 1004 -5.73 27.71 26.09
N ALA A 1005 -4.66 27.14 25.55
CA ALA A 1005 -3.28 27.36 26.00
C ALA A 1005 -2.27 27.20 24.86
N VAL A 1006 -1.12 27.87 25.01
CA VAL A 1006 0.08 27.64 24.20
C VAL A 1006 1.25 27.58 25.17
N ASP A 1007 1.70 26.38 25.47
CA ASP A 1007 2.68 26.11 26.51
C ASP A 1007 4.03 25.67 25.95
N THR A 1008 5.05 25.66 26.80
CA THR A 1008 6.36 25.09 26.48
C THR A 1008 6.36 23.63 26.88
N PHE A 1009 6.56 22.76 25.90
CA PHE A 1009 6.73 21.32 26.09
C PHE A 1009 8.20 20.99 26.39
N ASP A 1010 9.13 21.46 25.56
CA ASP A 1010 10.57 21.24 25.72
C ASP A 1010 11.40 22.46 25.31
N THR A 1011 12.64 22.52 25.79
CA THR A 1011 13.63 23.55 25.45
C THR A 1011 14.98 22.92 25.12
N GLY A 1012 15.72 23.52 24.18
CA GLY A 1012 17.00 22.99 23.72
C GLY A 1012 16.93 22.26 22.38
N ALA A 1013 15.73 22.12 21.81
CA ALA A 1013 15.43 21.55 20.50
C ALA A 1013 15.78 22.52 19.36
N ASN A 1014 17.05 22.94 19.28
CA ASN A 1014 17.52 23.86 18.23
C ASN A 1014 17.54 23.14 16.88
N VAL A 1015 16.95 23.73 15.85
CA VAL A 1015 16.99 23.16 14.48
C VAL A 1015 16.34 21.77 14.36
N VAL A 1016 15.37 21.47 15.24
CA VAL A 1016 14.44 20.37 15.03
C VAL A 1016 13.46 20.74 13.92
N VAL A 1017 13.53 20.01 12.81
CA VAL A 1017 12.82 20.31 11.54
C VAL A 1017 11.61 19.40 11.29
N MET A 1018 11.38 18.43 12.17
CA MET A 1018 10.22 17.57 12.13
C MET A 1018 9.89 17.07 13.54
N ILE A 1019 8.60 16.98 13.83
CA ILE A 1019 8.03 16.33 15.01
C ILE A 1019 6.88 15.47 14.51
N GLN A 1020 6.92 14.16 14.71
CA GLN A 1020 5.87 13.22 14.30
C GLN A 1020 5.63 12.18 15.38
N GLN A 1021 4.38 11.79 15.60
CA GLN A 1021 4.06 10.65 16.45
C GLN A 1021 4.47 9.35 15.76
N GLY A 1022 5.28 8.55 16.43
CA GLY A 1022 5.67 7.22 15.96
C GLY A 1022 4.63 6.14 16.31
N PRO A 1023 4.76 4.93 15.74
CA PRO A 1023 3.88 3.78 16.01
C PRO A 1023 3.79 3.36 17.49
N ASP A 1024 4.81 3.68 18.29
CA ASP A 1024 4.84 3.41 19.73
C ASP A 1024 4.12 4.49 20.57
N GLY A 1025 3.54 5.49 19.92
CA GLY A 1025 2.82 6.60 20.57
C GLY A 1025 3.72 7.66 21.21
N LEU A 1026 5.04 7.64 20.98
CA LEU A 1026 5.96 8.71 21.36
C LEU A 1026 6.06 9.76 20.24
N LEU A 1027 6.33 11.02 20.59
CA LEU A 1027 6.75 12.03 19.61
C LEU A 1027 8.24 11.86 19.31
N TYR A 1028 8.54 11.63 18.03
CA TYR A 1028 9.88 11.62 17.47
C TYR A 1028 10.22 13.00 16.93
N TYR A 1029 11.51 13.29 16.86
CA TYR A 1029 12.04 14.50 16.23
C TYR A 1029 13.21 14.20 15.31
N VAL A 1030 13.34 15.06 14.29
CA VAL A 1030 14.51 15.08 13.41
C VAL A 1030 15.29 16.37 13.68
N ASP A 1031 16.53 16.22 14.16
CA ASP A 1031 17.46 17.34 14.37
C ASP A 1031 18.42 17.47 13.17
N LEU A 1032 18.26 18.56 12.43
CA LEU A 1032 18.99 18.77 11.19
C LEU A 1032 20.48 19.07 11.42
N ASP A 1033 20.82 19.76 12.51
CA ASP A 1033 22.18 20.21 12.79
C ASP A 1033 23.01 19.13 13.51
N ASP A 1034 22.40 18.43 14.46
CA ASP A 1034 23.05 17.32 15.18
C ASP A 1034 23.07 16.03 14.35
N GLY A 1035 22.23 15.93 13.31
CA GLY A 1035 22.24 14.80 12.37
C GLY A 1035 21.69 13.53 13.01
N GLU A 1036 20.59 13.66 13.75
CA GLU A 1036 19.98 12.57 14.50
C GLU A 1036 18.44 12.57 14.43
N VAL A 1037 17.89 11.38 14.64
CA VAL A 1037 16.48 11.17 14.99
C VAL A 1037 16.45 10.80 16.47
N GLY A 1038 15.63 11.51 17.24
CA GLY A 1038 15.39 11.22 18.65
C GLY A 1038 13.91 11.19 18.98
N ARG A 1039 13.59 11.01 20.25
CA ARG A 1039 12.21 11.02 20.76
C ARG A 1039 12.15 11.58 22.17
N TRP A 1040 11.00 12.12 22.56
CA TRP A 1040 10.75 12.53 23.93
C TRP A 1040 10.07 11.42 24.74
N VAL A 1041 10.49 11.24 25.99
CA VAL A 1041 10.00 10.20 26.90
C VAL A 1041 9.69 10.84 28.26
N PHE A 1042 8.63 10.40 28.93
CA PHE A 1042 8.36 10.75 30.33
C PHE A 1042 8.89 9.66 31.27
N GLU A 1043 9.81 10.03 32.17
CA GLU A 1043 10.41 9.15 33.19
C GLU A 1043 9.81 9.30 34.59
#